data_AF-A0A949V4U2-F1
#
_entry.id   AF-A0A949V4U2-F1
#
_cell.length_a   1.000
_cell.length_b   1.000
_cell.length_c   1.000
_cell.angle_alpha   90.00
_cell.angle_beta   90.00
_cell.angle_gamma   90.00
#
_symmetry.space_group_name_H-M   'P 1'
#
loop_
_entity.id
_entity.type
_entity.pdbx_description
1 polymer ?
#
loop_
_entity_poly.entity_id
_entity_poly.type
_entity_poly.pdbx_seq_one_letter_code
_entity_poly.pdbx_strand_id
1 'polypeptide(L)'
;GNLLDASLVIAHPAVFFAGYKTWIVQWAELAQHTNVPLFSIGNEMLAATKPEYIAYWEDIISSVREVYSGKLTYAAFSDVYYPSNNEVAQIQFWDKLDYVGVDVYPDFPTGTTTPTVAQLDTEWSSQGWMQYLADISTTTGKQIIFTETGCASFAGAANRSLYTDALIAQSGTQRDDATQAHWYQSFFNTWGGANTPDWLSGTFFWNNDPPQFPGLYDVTGYTIYSKLAGIIVASAYGGANYLEVNQNSFTGSGNDDRIVLYGDAGTANSADPAHDPTVTRSQTFSSTVTIYLNGTITNGVVPTVHFYINGADMGAQELSHTQSAWIDPTGLVSSDVVPFSFQVESLTVNQIKVAIDSPLLAGTQVYIDRVDINGTSLANSTVIYQPVSGGEVRYQLPHGSLSDGGYVLIDPTAYSNTLLDQPGTATNPVTVDGGGGVDTVYVLGTPDQYVIKSDSSGITSLSESSGLNQNAVLRNISAIEFADGSLLTDGHWNTAEGATALLIGNDIVLSFDEEVQKGAGTIAVYTGSALVSTVVESYDVAMSSGLAFSGSTLTINPSIELARGSHYFVTFTDDSVKDLAGNSYAGPSTYNFKTVCVVPLLHCLTGTSTFWKTGASLTDVTSTLASNPTVGIASESTTTALDGLYQHLDMPDGAYALTSAKLSGTAESNAVKANDALAALKIAVGMNPNADGSAVSPYQYLAADVNHDGQVKAADALNILKMAVKLSSAPDKEWLFVPESVGSESMSRTSVHWPDNPIPVTLGADQELDLIGIVKGDVNGSWVG
;
A
#
# COMPACT_ATOMS: atom_id res chain seq x y z
N GLY A 1 23.81 26.50 -11.17
CA GLY A 1 23.19 27.13 -9.99
C GLY A 1 21.76 26.65 -9.92
N ASN A 2 21.19 26.60 -8.72
CA ASN A 2 19.76 26.33 -8.56
C ASN A 2 18.98 27.50 -9.21
N LEU A 3 18.06 27.22 -10.14
CA LEU A 3 17.29 28.25 -10.83
C LEU A 3 16.21 28.88 -9.94
N LEU A 4 15.93 28.29 -8.78
CA LEU A 4 15.19 28.92 -7.67
C LEU A 4 15.91 30.13 -7.07
N ASP A 5 17.24 30.24 -7.22
CA ASP A 5 17.99 31.37 -6.68
C ASP A 5 17.73 32.63 -7.53
N ALA A 6 16.88 33.52 -7.02
CA ALA A 6 16.54 34.79 -7.66
C ALA A 6 17.77 35.67 -7.97
N SER A 7 18.90 35.48 -7.27
CA SER A 7 20.13 36.24 -7.49
C SER A 7 20.93 35.74 -8.69
N LEU A 8 20.61 34.56 -9.23
CA LEU A 8 21.29 33.99 -10.37
C LEU A 8 21.05 34.84 -11.63
N VAL A 9 22.13 35.09 -12.38
CA VAL A 9 22.10 35.79 -13.66
C VAL A 9 22.44 34.81 -14.79
N ILE A 10 21.54 34.69 -15.77
CA ILE A 10 21.78 33.88 -16.96
C ILE A 10 22.71 34.65 -17.90
N ALA A 11 24.01 34.30 -17.88
CA ALA A 11 25.04 35.03 -18.62
C ALA A 11 24.85 35.04 -20.14
N HIS A 12 24.23 33.99 -20.70
CA HIS A 12 23.98 33.84 -22.13
C HIS A 12 22.52 33.41 -22.40
N PRO A 13 21.54 34.30 -22.21
CA PRO A 13 20.13 33.93 -22.20
C PRO A 13 19.66 33.33 -23.53
N ALA A 14 20.08 33.90 -24.66
CA ALA A 14 19.72 33.35 -25.97
C ALA A 14 20.21 31.90 -26.17
N VAL A 15 21.42 31.57 -25.70
CA VAL A 15 21.97 30.21 -25.80
C VAL A 15 21.25 29.26 -24.86
N PHE A 16 21.00 29.70 -23.61
CA PHE A 16 20.27 28.93 -22.62
C PHE A 16 18.85 28.59 -23.09
N PHE A 17 18.08 29.59 -23.50
CA PHE A 17 16.69 29.37 -23.94
C PHE A 17 16.59 28.61 -25.25
N ALA A 18 17.54 28.77 -26.19
CA ALA A 18 17.57 27.94 -27.40
C ALA A 18 17.83 26.46 -27.06
N GLY A 19 18.73 26.18 -26.12
CA GLY A 19 18.97 24.83 -25.61
C GLY A 19 17.75 24.26 -24.89
N TYR A 20 17.16 25.03 -23.98
CA TYR A 20 15.97 24.61 -23.22
C TYR A 20 14.78 24.36 -24.14
N LYS A 21 14.52 25.24 -25.11
CA LYS A 21 13.49 25.08 -26.14
C LYS A 21 13.67 23.76 -26.90
N THR A 22 14.90 23.47 -27.36
CA THR A 22 15.19 22.23 -28.09
C THR A 22 14.87 21.00 -27.24
N TRP A 23 15.26 21.02 -25.97
CA TRP A 23 15.01 19.93 -25.03
C TRP A 23 13.52 19.76 -24.71
N ILE A 24 12.82 20.82 -24.31
CA ILE A 24 11.42 20.72 -23.87
C ILE A 24 10.47 20.36 -25.02
N VAL A 25 10.75 20.80 -26.25
CA VAL A 25 9.96 20.41 -27.43
C VAL A 25 10.08 18.92 -27.73
N GLN A 26 11.25 18.30 -27.56
CA GLN A 26 11.43 16.85 -27.70
C GLN A 26 10.58 16.08 -26.67
N TRP A 27 10.49 16.56 -25.44
CA TRP A 27 9.62 15.96 -24.42
C TRP A 27 8.13 16.17 -24.72
N ALA A 28 7.76 17.32 -25.31
CA ALA A 28 6.40 17.56 -25.75
C ALA A 28 5.98 16.64 -26.92
N GLU A 29 6.88 16.36 -27.86
CA GLU A 29 6.67 15.35 -28.92
C GLU A 29 6.43 13.96 -28.32
N LEU A 30 7.23 13.56 -27.32
CA LEU A 30 7.03 12.30 -26.60
C LEU A 30 5.67 12.30 -25.87
N ALA A 31 5.36 13.36 -25.14
CA ALA A 31 4.09 13.53 -24.44
C ALA A 31 2.89 13.43 -25.38
N GLN A 32 3.00 13.94 -26.61
CA GLN A 32 1.98 13.79 -27.64
C GLN A 32 1.85 12.34 -28.12
N HIS A 33 2.98 11.66 -28.37
CA HIS A 33 2.98 10.27 -28.80
C HIS A 33 2.45 9.30 -27.74
N THR A 34 2.63 9.61 -26.46
CA THR A 34 2.16 8.79 -25.34
C THR A 34 0.82 9.24 -24.75
N ASN A 35 0.15 10.21 -25.40
CA ASN A 35 -1.15 10.76 -24.96
C ASN A 35 -1.15 11.30 -23.53
N VAL A 36 -0.06 11.93 -23.09
CA VAL A 36 0.02 12.57 -21.77
C VAL A 36 -1.02 13.69 -21.69
N PRO A 37 -1.90 13.69 -20.66
CA PRO A 37 -3.03 14.63 -20.61
C PRO A 37 -2.64 16.06 -20.23
N LEU A 38 -1.56 16.22 -19.46
CA LEU A 38 -1.05 17.49 -18.97
C LEU A 38 0.48 17.48 -19.01
N PHE A 39 1.07 18.54 -19.56
CA PHE A 39 2.52 18.72 -19.67
C PHE A 39 2.97 20.01 -18.99
N SER A 40 3.91 19.89 -18.03
CA SER A 40 4.53 21.05 -17.39
C SER A 40 5.74 21.52 -18.20
N ILE A 41 5.74 22.78 -18.62
CA ILE A 41 6.81 23.35 -19.46
C ILE A 41 8.00 23.90 -18.66
N GLY A 42 7.98 23.77 -17.33
CA GLY A 42 9.05 24.19 -16.43
C GLY A 42 8.71 23.93 -14.96
N ASN A 43 9.73 23.95 -14.11
CA ASN A 43 9.63 23.70 -12.67
C ASN A 43 10.58 24.65 -11.94
N GLU A 44 10.04 25.54 -11.08
CA GLU A 44 10.82 26.27 -10.07
C GLU A 44 12.02 27.10 -10.61
N MET A 45 11.87 27.73 -11.78
CA MET A 45 12.95 28.50 -12.42
C MET A 45 12.82 30.01 -12.22
N LEU A 46 12.71 30.47 -10.96
CA LEU A 46 12.52 31.86 -10.57
C LEU A 46 13.52 32.83 -11.26
N ALA A 47 14.77 32.43 -11.46
CA ALA A 47 15.77 33.22 -12.18
C ALA A 47 15.51 33.36 -13.70
N ALA A 48 14.80 32.40 -14.30
CA ALA A 48 14.52 32.30 -15.73
C ALA A 48 13.10 32.74 -16.11
N THR A 49 12.22 33.02 -15.16
CA THR A 49 10.85 33.52 -15.40
C THR A 49 10.70 35.03 -15.23
N LYS A 50 11.81 35.75 -15.03
CA LYS A 50 11.82 37.22 -14.91
C LYS A 50 11.26 37.91 -16.17
N PRO A 51 10.68 39.12 -16.04
CA PRO A 51 10.05 39.83 -17.16
C PRO A 51 10.93 39.99 -18.41
N GLU A 52 12.25 40.14 -18.26
CA GLU A 52 13.17 40.24 -19.40
C GLU A 52 13.26 38.97 -20.27
N TYR A 53 12.80 37.82 -19.75
CA TYR A 53 12.84 36.53 -20.47
C TYR A 53 11.50 36.11 -21.05
N ILE A 54 10.44 36.90 -20.88
CA ILE A 54 9.09 36.54 -21.32
C ILE A 54 9.02 36.15 -22.79
N ALA A 55 9.72 36.87 -23.68
CA ALA A 55 9.71 36.59 -25.11
C ALA A 55 10.29 35.21 -25.46
N TYR A 56 11.25 34.70 -24.68
CA TYR A 56 11.76 33.34 -24.87
C TYR A 56 10.74 32.29 -24.47
N TRP A 57 10.01 32.53 -23.37
CA TRP A 57 8.93 31.65 -22.93
C TRP A 57 7.76 31.63 -23.92
N GLU A 58 7.37 32.77 -24.49
CA GLU A 58 6.34 32.81 -25.53
C GLU A 58 6.74 31.99 -26.77
N ASP A 59 8.02 32.06 -27.17
CA ASP A 59 8.57 31.25 -28.28
C ASP A 59 8.59 29.74 -27.94
N ILE A 60 8.99 29.38 -26.72
CA ILE A 60 8.95 28.00 -26.22
C ILE A 60 7.51 27.47 -26.22
N ILE A 61 6.57 28.18 -25.61
CA ILE A 61 5.16 27.77 -25.52
C ILE A 61 4.57 27.58 -26.92
N SER A 62 4.84 28.52 -27.84
CA SER A 62 4.36 28.42 -29.22
C SER A 62 4.90 27.16 -29.90
N SER A 63 6.17 26.84 -29.70
CA SER A 63 6.81 25.68 -30.32
C SER A 63 6.36 24.35 -29.68
N VAL A 64 6.11 24.32 -28.37
CA VAL A 64 5.47 23.18 -27.71
C VAL A 64 4.07 22.95 -28.27
N ARG A 65 3.30 24.01 -28.50
CA ARG A 65 1.94 23.92 -29.08
C ARG A 65 1.92 23.44 -30.54
N GLU A 66 3.03 23.55 -31.28
CA GLU A 66 3.13 22.98 -32.63
C GLU A 66 3.16 21.44 -32.63
N VAL A 67 3.65 20.84 -31.54
CA VAL A 67 3.86 19.39 -31.43
C VAL A 67 2.96 18.71 -30.40
N TYR A 68 2.39 19.45 -29.44
CA TYR A 68 1.58 18.90 -28.36
C TYR A 68 0.23 19.61 -28.21
N SER A 69 -0.84 18.82 -28.24
CA SER A 69 -2.23 19.29 -28.24
C SER A 69 -2.95 19.17 -26.89
N GLY A 70 -2.34 18.51 -25.90
CA GLY A 70 -2.90 18.36 -24.55
C GLY A 70 -2.79 19.64 -23.70
N LYS A 71 -3.04 19.50 -22.39
CA LYS A 71 -3.06 20.66 -21.48
C LYS A 71 -1.65 21.09 -21.09
N LEU A 72 -1.40 22.40 -20.99
CA LEU A 72 -0.12 22.94 -20.54
C LEU A 72 -0.25 23.61 -19.17
N THR A 73 0.79 23.43 -18.36
CA THR A 73 1.02 24.17 -17.11
C THR A 73 2.50 24.54 -16.99
N TYR A 74 2.83 25.31 -15.96
CA TYR A 74 4.18 25.53 -15.45
C TYR A 74 4.11 25.33 -13.95
N ALA A 75 5.07 24.62 -13.36
CA ALA A 75 5.16 24.40 -11.93
C ALA A 75 5.99 25.52 -11.28
N ALA A 76 5.29 26.47 -10.65
CA ALA A 76 5.90 27.68 -10.13
C ALA A 76 6.01 27.65 -8.62
N PHE A 77 7.20 28.00 -8.11
CA PHE A 77 7.40 28.16 -6.68
C PHE A 77 6.50 29.25 -6.10
N SER A 78 5.80 28.93 -5.02
CA SER A 78 4.89 29.85 -4.33
C SER A 78 5.19 29.95 -2.84
N ASP A 79 5.12 31.17 -2.30
CA ASP A 79 5.29 31.43 -0.87
C ASP A 79 4.43 32.64 -0.46
N VAL A 80 3.65 32.50 0.63
CA VAL A 80 2.77 33.55 1.16
C VAL A 80 3.52 34.59 2.00
N TYR A 81 4.65 34.24 2.60
CA TYR A 81 5.42 35.10 3.49
C TYR A 81 6.59 35.81 2.80
N TYR A 82 7.11 35.26 1.71
CA TYR A 82 8.24 35.82 0.98
C TYR A 82 7.85 36.31 -0.43
N PRO A 83 7.07 37.41 -0.55
CA PRO A 83 6.56 37.90 -1.83
C PRO A 83 7.66 38.33 -2.81
N SER A 84 8.89 38.58 -2.36
CA SER A 84 10.03 38.89 -3.24
C SER A 84 10.55 37.68 -4.02
N ASN A 85 10.16 36.46 -3.64
CA ASN A 85 10.57 35.21 -4.28
C ASN A 85 9.37 34.44 -4.88
N ASN A 86 8.22 35.09 -5.00
CA ASN A 86 7.01 34.47 -5.51
C ASN A 86 7.04 34.39 -7.04
N GLU A 87 7.37 33.20 -7.56
CA GLU A 87 7.48 32.97 -9.00
C GLU A 87 6.12 33.06 -9.70
N VAL A 88 5.06 32.59 -9.04
CA VAL A 88 3.69 32.62 -9.58
C VAL A 88 3.27 34.03 -9.97
N ALA A 89 3.57 35.01 -9.12
CA ALA A 89 3.29 36.43 -9.37
C ALA A 89 4.23 37.05 -10.42
N GLN A 90 5.41 36.49 -10.63
CA GLN A 90 6.40 36.95 -11.61
C GLN A 90 6.05 36.51 -13.05
N ILE A 91 5.46 35.32 -13.21
CA ILE A 91 5.14 34.77 -14.52
C ILE A 91 4.04 35.60 -15.21
N GLN A 92 4.35 36.08 -16.42
CA GLN A 92 3.47 36.94 -17.22
C GLN A 92 2.83 36.24 -18.43
N PHE A 93 3.01 34.94 -18.57
CA PHE A 93 2.53 34.14 -19.70
C PHE A 93 1.44 33.11 -19.32
N TRP A 94 0.81 33.26 -18.14
CA TRP A 94 -0.28 32.38 -17.69
C TRP A 94 -1.48 32.35 -18.65
N ASP A 95 -1.72 33.43 -19.40
CA ASP A 95 -2.78 33.50 -20.41
C ASP A 95 -2.63 32.42 -21.50
N LYS A 96 -1.40 31.99 -21.76
CA LYS A 96 -1.05 30.98 -22.78
C LYS A 96 -1.07 29.54 -22.29
N LEU A 97 -1.24 29.33 -20.98
CA LEU A 97 -1.32 28.02 -20.35
C LEU A 97 -2.78 27.67 -20.01
N ASP A 98 -3.03 26.38 -19.75
CA ASP A 98 -4.37 25.91 -19.38
C ASP A 98 -4.62 26.04 -17.87
N TYR A 99 -3.59 25.80 -17.06
CA TYR A 99 -3.63 25.90 -15.61
C TYR A 99 -2.50 26.79 -15.08
N VAL A 100 -2.72 27.36 -13.90
CA VAL A 100 -1.65 27.88 -13.06
C VAL A 100 -1.15 26.74 -12.18
N GLY A 101 0.07 26.27 -12.43
CA GLY A 101 0.71 25.29 -11.57
C GLY A 101 1.45 25.98 -10.44
N VAL A 102 1.22 25.52 -9.21
CA VAL A 102 1.85 26.07 -8.02
C VAL A 102 2.49 24.96 -7.21
N ASP A 103 3.74 25.18 -6.82
CA ASP A 103 4.45 24.33 -5.88
C ASP A 103 4.25 24.93 -4.50
N VAL A 104 3.51 24.20 -3.67
CA VAL A 104 2.98 24.67 -2.39
C VAL A 104 3.63 23.85 -1.30
N TYR A 105 4.61 24.43 -0.63
CA TYR A 105 5.22 23.81 0.53
C TYR A 105 5.22 24.78 1.71
N PRO A 106 4.13 24.80 2.49
CA PRO A 106 3.96 25.76 3.56
C PRO A 106 4.97 25.53 4.69
N ASP A 107 5.29 26.60 5.39
CA ASP A 107 6.13 26.58 6.59
C ASP A 107 5.25 26.70 7.83
N PHE A 108 5.11 25.63 8.63
CA PHE A 108 4.18 25.57 9.77
C PHE A 108 4.88 25.65 11.13
N PRO A 109 5.02 26.85 11.73
CA PRO A 109 5.65 27.07 13.03
C PRO A 109 4.75 26.74 14.22
N THR A 110 4.32 25.48 14.32
CA THR A 110 3.44 24.98 15.38
C THR A 110 4.06 24.97 16.79
N GLY A 111 5.37 25.21 16.90
CA GLY A 111 6.11 25.19 18.17
C GLY A 111 6.49 23.78 18.65
N THR A 112 6.19 22.74 17.87
CA THR A 112 6.55 21.34 18.13
C THR A 112 7.16 20.70 16.88
N THR A 113 7.98 19.67 17.05
CA THR A 113 8.53 18.87 15.95
C THR A 113 7.55 17.86 15.39
N THR A 114 6.54 17.46 16.17
CA THR A 114 5.51 16.50 15.76
C THR A 114 4.13 17.13 15.96
N PRO A 115 3.69 18.00 15.03
CA PRO A 115 2.42 18.71 15.16
C PRO A 115 1.23 17.80 14.94
N THR A 116 0.15 18.06 15.67
CA THR A 116 -1.18 17.45 15.47
C THR A 116 -1.89 18.02 14.24
N VAL A 117 -2.87 17.29 13.70
CA VAL A 117 -3.75 17.79 12.61
C VAL A 117 -4.36 19.15 12.95
N ALA A 118 -4.89 19.33 14.16
CA ALA A 118 -5.52 20.58 14.56
C ALA A 118 -4.55 21.78 14.61
N GLN A 119 -3.29 21.54 14.99
CA GLN A 119 -2.25 22.58 14.94
C GLN A 119 -1.94 22.96 13.48
N LEU A 120 -1.84 21.98 12.59
CA LEU A 120 -1.61 22.21 11.17
C LEU A 120 -2.80 22.89 10.49
N ASP A 121 -4.04 22.52 10.84
CA ASP A 121 -5.27 23.15 10.36
C ASP A 121 -5.34 24.63 10.78
N THR A 122 -4.91 24.91 12.02
CA THR A 122 -4.77 26.27 12.54
C THR A 122 -3.75 27.06 11.75
N GLU A 123 -2.60 26.46 11.45
CA GLU A 123 -1.59 27.09 10.61
C GLU A 123 -2.16 27.40 9.22
N TRP A 124 -2.61 26.40 8.45
CA TRP A 124 -3.24 26.59 7.12
C TRP A 124 -4.23 27.77 7.10
N SER A 125 -5.12 27.81 8.09
CA SER A 125 -6.14 28.85 8.24
C SER A 125 -5.53 30.23 8.54
N SER A 126 -4.52 30.30 9.40
CA SER A 126 -3.90 31.55 9.84
C SER A 126 -2.97 32.17 8.80
N GLN A 127 -2.32 31.36 7.94
CA GLN A 127 -1.35 31.85 6.97
C GLN A 127 -2.00 32.48 5.73
N GLY A 128 -3.28 32.19 5.47
CA GLY A 128 -4.02 32.84 4.37
C GLY A 128 -3.80 32.23 2.97
N TRP A 129 -3.27 31.00 2.89
CA TRP A 129 -3.05 30.27 1.62
C TRP A 129 -4.29 30.22 0.72
N MET A 130 -5.47 29.93 1.30
CA MET A 130 -6.74 29.85 0.58
C MET A 130 -7.07 31.16 -0.16
N GLN A 131 -6.95 32.30 0.53
CA GLN A 131 -7.25 33.60 -0.07
C GLN A 131 -6.20 33.98 -1.12
N TYR A 132 -4.92 33.77 -0.80
CA TYR A 132 -3.82 34.10 -1.70
C TYR A 132 -3.92 33.33 -3.05
N LEU A 133 -4.23 32.03 -3.02
CA LEU A 133 -4.42 31.23 -4.22
C LEU A 133 -5.71 31.62 -4.97
N ALA A 134 -6.80 31.92 -4.26
CA ALA A 134 -8.02 32.42 -4.88
C ALA A 134 -7.78 33.75 -5.64
N ASP A 135 -6.94 34.63 -5.11
CA ASP A 135 -6.57 35.90 -5.76
C ASP A 135 -5.74 35.66 -7.03
N ILE A 136 -4.84 34.67 -7.04
CA ILE A 136 -4.11 34.25 -8.24
C ILE A 136 -5.05 33.72 -9.32
N SER A 137 -5.96 32.81 -8.95
CA SER A 137 -6.94 32.27 -9.89
C SER A 137 -7.81 33.38 -10.49
N THR A 138 -8.26 34.31 -9.65
CA THR A 138 -9.05 35.47 -10.07
C THR A 138 -8.28 36.40 -11.00
N THR A 139 -7.01 36.68 -10.68
CA THR A 139 -6.16 37.61 -11.46
C THR A 139 -5.78 37.04 -12.82
N THR A 140 -5.48 35.74 -12.87
CA THR A 140 -5.09 35.06 -14.11
C THR A 140 -6.30 34.60 -14.95
N GLY A 141 -7.46 34.44 -14.32
CA GLY A 141 -8.66 33.87 -14.93
C GLY A 141 -8.53 32.37 -15.22
N LYS A 142 -7.64 31.65 -14.51
CA LYS A 142 -7.32 30.23 -14.71
C LYS A 142 -7.55 29.45 -13.43
N GLN A 143 -7.88 28.16 -13.58
CA GLN A 143 -7.86 27.24 -12.45
C GLN A 143 -6.41 26.93 -12.03
N ILE A 144 -6.25 26.57 -10.75
CA ILE A 144 -4.98 26.22 -10.13
C ILE A 144 -4.88 24.71 -10.03
N ILE A 145 -3.67 24.19 -10.24
CA ILE A 145 -3.28 22.84 -9.84
C ILE A 145 -2.07 22.93 -8.93
N PHE A 146 -2.04 22.13 -7.88
CA PHE A 146 -0.82 21.98 -7.10
C PHE A 146 0.09 21.03 -7.88
N THR A 147 1.19 21.56 -8.43
CA THR A 147 2.15 20.79 -9.23
C THR A 147 3.14 20.04 -8.36
N GLU A 148 3.41 20.57 -7.18
CA GLU A 148 4.10 19.87 -6.11
C GLU A 148 3.55 20.32 -4.74
N THR A 149 3.39 19.36 -3.84
CA THR A 149 3.15 19.63 -2.42
C THR A 149 3.38 18.35 -1.63
N GLY A 150 3.75 18.45 -0.36
CA GLY A 150 4.00 17.29 0.46
C GLY A 150 4.75 17.63 1.74
N CYS A 151 4.94 16.63 2.57
CA CYS A 151 5.77 16.69 3.77
C CYS A 151 6.68 15.46 3.79
N ALA A 152 7.93 15.64 4.18
CA ALA A 152 8.83 14.51 4.47
C ALA A 152 8.46 13.86 5.82
N SER A 153 8.93 12.64 6.07
CA SER A 153 8.62 11.87 7.29
C SER A 153 9.76 11.91 8.31
N PHE A 154 10.14 13.12 8.75
CA PHE A 154 11.08 13.34 9.85
C PHE A 154 10.57 14.40 10.84
N ALA A 155 11.06 14.34 12.08
CA ALA A 155 10.64 15.26 13.13
C ALA A 155 10.97 16.71 12.76
N GLY A 156 9.95 17.57 12.70
CA GLY A 156 10.04 18.97 12.30
C GLY A 156 9.80 19.23 10.81
N ALA A 157 9.55 18.20 9.99
CA ALA A 157 9.42 18.33 8.54
C ALA A 157 8.30 19.31 8.08
N ALA A 158 7.27 19.52 8.89
CA ALA A 158 6.21 20.49 8.60
C ALA A 158 6.66 21.96 8.75
N ASN A 159 7.80 22.22 9.39
CA ASN A 159 8.39 23.55 9.57
C ASN A 159 9.67 23.67 8.74
N ARG A 160 9.51 24.12 7.49
CA ARG A 160 10.59 24.20 6.50
C ARG A 160 11.61 25.31 6.77
N SER A 161 11.27 26.33 7.57
CA SER A 161 12.22 27.39 7.90
C SER A 161 13.25 26.96 8.95
N LEU A 162 12.88 26.04 9.84
CA LEU A 162 13.77 25.49 10.85
C LEU A 162 14.41 24.15 10.44
N TYR A 163 13.68 23.33 9.69
CA TYR A 163 14.11 22.00 9.28
C TYR A 163 14.05 21.85 7.76
N THR A 164 15.18 21.51 7.15
CA THR A 164 15.29 21.47 5.68
C THR A 164 15.42 20.06 5.16
N ASP A 165 15.16 19.86 3.86
CA ASP A 165 15.30 18.57 3.18
C ASP A 165 16.71 17.97 3.25
N ALA A 166 17.72 18.75 3.66
CA ALA A 166 19.08 18.24 3.94
C ALA A 166 19.12 17.19 5.07
N LEU A 167 18.06 17.09 5.89
CA LEU A 167 17.91 16.06 6.92
C LEU A 167 17.48 14.71 6.34
N ILE A 168 16.89 14.67 5.14
CA ILE A 168 16.46 13.42 4.50
C ILE A 168 17.69 12.53 4.28
N ALA A 169 17.59 11.25 4.63
CA ALA A 169 18.67 10.27 4.57
C ALA A 169 19.92 10.60 5.42
N GLN A 170 19.89 11.67 6.23
CA GLN A 170 21.03 12.03 7.07
C GLN A 170 21.09 11.15 8.32
N SER A 171 22.28 10.64 8.62
CA SER A 171 22.51 9.87 9.85
C SER A 171 22.12 10.67 11.10
N GLY A 172 21.24 10.12 11.92
CA GLY A 172 20.75 10.74 13.14
C GLY A 172 19.47 11.56 12.97
N THR A 173 18.95 11.71 11.75
CA THR A 173 17.59 12.24 11.53
C THR A 173 16.56 11.31 12.16
N GLN A 174 15.67 11.86 12.96
CA GLN A 174 14.58 11.12 13.59
C GLN A 174 13.43 10.99 12.60
N ARG A 175 13.14 9.75 12.17
CA ARG A 175 11.93 9.44 11.39
C ARG A 175 10.68 9.80 12.17
N ASP A 176 9.70 10.39 11.48
CA ASP A 176 8.41 10.80 12.04
C ASP A 176 7.33 10.72 10.97
N ASP A 177 6.74 9.54 10.83
CA ASP A 177 5.65 9.29 9.89
C ASP A 177 4.34 9.98 10.33
N ALA A 178 4.19 10.27 11.63
CA ALA A 178 3.03 10.96 12.17
C ALA A 178 2.99 12.40 11.68
N THR A 179 4.12 13.12 11.68
CA THR A 179 4.21 14.47 11.08
C THR A 179 3.76 14.46 9.61
N GLN A 180 4.24 13.51 8.81
CA GLN A 180 3.84 13.39 7.42
C GLN A 180 2.34 13.09 7.30
N ALA A 181 1.83 12.11 8.04
CA ALA A 181 0.42 11.72 7.99
C ALA A 181 -0.51 12.87 8.44
N HIS A 182 -0.21 13.52 9.55
CA HIS A 182 -0.95 14.69 10.03
C HIS A 182 -0.99 15.81 9.01
N TRP A 183 0.14 16.05 8.33
CA TRP A 183 0.21 17.05 7.27
C TRP A 183 -0.72 16.71 6.11
N TYR A 184 -0.76 15.45 5.66
CA TYR A 184 -1.68 15.03 4.61
C TYR A 184 -3.15 15.07 5.06
N GLN A 185 -3.46 14.68 6.29
CA GLN A 185 -4.82 14.78 6.82
C GLN A 185 -5.28 16.24 6.89
N SER A 186 -4.42 17.12 7.42
CA SER A 186 -4.68 18.56 7.49
C SER A 186 -4.81 19.20 6.09
N PHE A 187 -4.00 18.74 5.14
CA PHE A 187 -4.11 19.11 3.73
C PHE A 187 -5.52 18.77 3.20
N PHE A 188 -6.02 17.56 3.40
CA PHE A 188 -7.37 17.19 2.92
C PHE A 188 -8.51 17.84 3.72
N ASN A 189 -8.32 18.11 5.01
CA ASN A 189 -9.26 18.95 5.78
C ASN A 189 -9.39 20.34 5.14
N THR A 190 -8.30 20.88 4.59
CA THR A 190 -8.27 22.22 4.00
C THR A 190 -8.72 22.24 2.53
N TRP A 191 -8.29 21.26 1.73
CA TRP A 191 -8.36 21.31 0.27
C TRP A 191 -9.20 20.19 -0.36
N GLY A 192 -9.65 19.20 0.42
CA GLY A 192 -10.31 17.99 -0.06
C GLY A 192 -11.84 17.98 0.08
N GLY A 193 -12.49 17.10 -0.69
CA GLY A 193 -13.93 16.81 -0.58
C GLY A 193 -14.82 18.05 -0.68
N ALA A 194 -15.67 18.26 0.33
CA ALA A 194 -16.59 19.40 0.38
C ALA A 194 -15.88 20.76 0.56
N ASN A 195 -14.61 20.75 0.95
CA ASN A 195 -13.81 21.96 1.14
C ASN A 195 -12.98 22.32 -0.11
N THR A 196 -12.97 21.47 -1.15
CA THR A 196 -12.27 21.74 -2.41
C THR A 196 -12.86 22.97 -3.10
N PRO A 197 -12.08 24.05 -3.30
CA PRO A 197 -12.56 25.23 -4.00
C PRO A 197 -12.78 24.97 -5.50
N ASP A 198 -13.79 25.58 -6.11
CA ASP A 198 -14.09 25.45 -7.56
C ASP A 198 -12.93 25.87 -8.49
N TRP A 199 -12.00 26.68 -7.96
CA TRP A 199 -10.82 27.13 -8.68
C TRP A 199 -9.63 26.15 -8.59
N LEU A 200 -9.69 25.14 -7.72
CA LEU A 200 -8.65 24.11 -7.57
C LEU A 200 -9.02 22.86 -8.38
N SER A 201 -8.18 22.48 -9.33
CA SER A 201 -8.44 21.34 -10.24
C SER A 201 -7.79 20.03 -9.82
N GLY A 202 -6.88 20.05 -8.83
CA GLY A 202 -6.22 18.84 -8.34
C GLY A 202 -4.84 19.08 -7.74
N THR A 203 -4.17 18.00 -7.37
CA THR A 203 -2.88 18.02 -6.69
C THR A 203 -1.99 16.88 -7.15
N PHE A 204 -0.72 17.19 -7.41
CA PHE A 204 0.37 16.25 -7.60
C PHE A 204 1.24 16.27 -6.34
N PHE A 205 1.23 15.17 -5.57
CA PHE A 205 2.02 15.08 -4.36
C PHE A 205 3.47 14.70 -4.65
N TRP A 206 4.38 15.37 -3.97
CA TRP A 206 5.78 15.02 -3.92
C TRP A 206 6.02 14.08 -2.74
N ASN A 207 6.48 12.85 -2.95
CA ASN A 207 6.58 12.12 -4.21
C ASN A 207 6.20 10.65 -3.96
N ASN A 208 6.30 9.81 -4.98
CA ASN A 208 6.01 8.38 -4.86
C ASN A 208 7.17 7.55 -5.40
N ASP A 209 8.33 7.67 -4.76
CA ASP A 209 9.50 6.84 -5.06
C ASP A 209 9.28 5.43 -4.52
N PRO A 210 9.17 4.40 -5.38
CA PRO A 210 8.86 3.07 -4.93
C PRO A 210 10.15 2.35 -4.47
N PRO A 211 10.06 1.42 -3.51
CA PRO A 211 11.21 0.81 -2.84
C PRO A 211 12.09 0.00 -3.79
N GLN A 212 11.59 -0.42 -4.96
CA GLN A 212 12.37 -1.18 -5.95
C GLN A 212 13.47 -0.39 -6.66
N PHE A 213 13.60 0.93 -6.44
CA PHE A 213 14.68 1.73 -7.02
C PHE A 213 15.70 2.16 -5.93
N PRO A 214 16.84 1.44 -5.82
CA PRO A 214 17.86 1.74 -4.82
C PRO A 214 18.38 3.18 -4.95
N GLY A 215 18.37 3.92 -3.84
CA GLY A 215 18.88 5.29 -3.76
C GLY A 215 17.85 6.39 -4.00
N LEU A 216 16.60 6.06 -4.36
CA LEU A 216 15.48 7.01 -4.41
C LEU A 216 14.58 6.90 -3.17
N TYR A 217 14.32 5.67 -2.72
CA TYR A 217 13.51 5.43 -1.52
C TYR A 217 14.30 5.73 -0.24
N ASP A 218 13.74 6.62 0.59
CA ASP A 218 14.19 6.86 1.96
C ASP A 218 13.00 6.95 2.92
N VAL A 219 13.09 6.25 4.04
CA VAL A 219 12.02 6.19 5.06
C VAL A 219 11.76 7.52 5.76
N THR A 220 12.68 8.48 5.68
CA THR A 220 12.53 9.87 6.16
C THR A 220 12.14 10.84 5.05
N GLY A 221 12.14 10.40 3.78
CA GLY A 221 11.82 11.21 2.62
C GLY A 221 10.33 11.41 2.39
N TYR A 222 10.00 12.03 1.26
CA TYR A 222 8.63 12.41 0.88
C TYR A 222 7.74 11.25 0.44
N THR A 223 8.32 10.12 0.04
CA THR A 223 7.56 8.94 -0.38
C THR A 223 6.52 8.58 0.68
N ILE A 224 5.29 8.33 0.23
CA ILE A 224 4.17 7.90 1.07
C ILE A 224 3.98 6.38 1.03
N TYR A 225 4.80 5.68 0.23
CA TYR A 225 4.75 4.23 0.06
C TYR A 225 5.00 3.52 1.40
N SER A 226 4.11 2.58 1.75
CA SER A 226 4.12 1.85 3.03
C SER A 226 4.17 2.76 4.27
N LYS A 227 3.67 4.00 4.16
CA LYS A 227 3.51 4.94 5.27
C LYS A 227 2.05 5.29 5.44
N LEU A 228 1.68 5.76 6.62
CA LEU A 228 0.32 6.17 6.95
C LEU A 228 -0.21 7.30 6.03
N ALA A 229 0.67 8.19 5.56
CA ALA A 229 0.33 9.20 4.58
C ALA A 229 -0.21 8.60 3.26
N GLY A 230 0.31 7.44 2.84
CA GLY A 230 -0.14 6.74 1.64
C GLY A 230 -1.60 6.32 1.74
N ILE A 231 -2.02 5.92 2.95
CA ILE A 231 -3.39 5.55 3.27
C ILE A 231 -4.32 6.76 3.21
N ILE A 232 -3.91 7.88 3.80
CA ILE A 232 -4.70 9.13 3.79
C ILE A 232 -4.93 9.60 2.36
N VAL A 233 -3.86 9.62 1.55
CA VAL A 233 -3.94 10.00 0.14
C VAL A 233 -4.82 9.03 -0.63
N ALA A 234 -4.65 7.71 -0.47
CA ALA A 234 -5.49 6.73 -1.15
C ALA A 234 -6.98 6.92 -0.80
N SER A 235 -7.31 7.15 0.48
CA SER A 235 -8.67 7.41 0.95
C SER A 235 -9.29 8.63 0.28
N ALA A 236 -8.58 9.75 0.25
CA ALA A 236 -9.09 10.99 -0.35
C ALA A 236 -9.40 10.87 -1.85
N TYR A 237 -8.76 9.93 -2.54
CA TYR A 237 -8.99 9.65 -3.97
C TYR A 237 -9.84 8.39 -4.22
N GLY A 238 -10.42 7.79 -3.17
CA GLY A 238 -11.30 6.63 -3.28
C GLY A 238 -10.60 5.31 -3.61
N GLY A 239 -9.28 5.22 -3.37
CA GLY A 239 -8.46 4.03 -3.61
C GLY A 239 -8.29 3.09 -2.40
N ALA A 240 -8.88 3.42 -1.24
CA ALA A 240 -8.90 2.56 -0.05
C ALA A 240 -10.16 2.84 0.80
N ASN A 241 -10.67 1.79 1.44
CA ASN A 241 -11.76 1.84 2.42
C ASN A 241 -11.18 1.80 3.85
N TYR A 242 -11.75 2.59 4.76
CA TYR A 242 -11.30 2.63 6.15
C TYR A 242 -12.47 2.47 7.12
N LEU A 243 -12.15 1.99 8.32
CA LEU A 243 -13.11 1.93 9.41
C LEU A 243 -13.05 3.20 10.26
N GLU A 244 -14.22 3.75 10.58
CA GLU A 244 -14.33 4.83 11.57
C GLU A 244 -13.98 4.33 12.99
N VAL A 245 -13.65 5.27 13.89
CA VAL A 245 -13.17 5.03 15.27
C VAL A 245 -14.06 4.10 16.12
N ASN A 246 -15.36 4.06 15.81
CA ASN A 246 -16.36 3.24 16.52
C ASN A 246 -16.98 2.16 15.63
N GLN A 247 -16.49 2.01 14.41
CA GLN A 247 -16.98 1.03 13.47
C GLN A 247 -16.44 -0.34 13.87
N ASN A 248 -17.32 -1.15 14.44
CA ASN A 248 -16.99 -2.52 14.83
C ASN A 248 -17.03 -3.52 13.67
N SER A 249 -17.49 -3.09 12.50
CA SER A 249 -17.60 -3.95 11.35
C SER A 249 -17.52 -3.22 10.02
N PHE A 250 -16.92 -3.88 9.02
CA PHE A 250 -16.82 -3.40 7.65
C PHE A 250 -17.26 -4.50 6.69
N THR A 251 -17.97 -4.10 5.64
CA THR A 251 -18.33 -4.98 4.52
C THR A 251 -17.89 -4.30 3.24
N GLY A 252 -16.97 -4.96 2.55
CA GLY A 252 -16.45 -4.56 1.26
C GLY A 252 -17.46 -4.73 0.13
N SER A 253 -17.00 -4.33 -1.04
CA SER A 253 -17.72 -4.32 -2.29
C SER A 253 -17.63 -5.67 -2.99
N GLY A 254 -17.93 -5.70 -4.29
CA GLY A 254 -17.69 -6.85 -5.15
C GLY A 254 -16.43 -6.72 -6.00
N ASN A 255 -15.60 -5.71 -5.72
CA ASN A 255 -14.32 -5.43 -6.36
C ASN A 255 -13.21 -5.48 -5.32
N ASP A 256 -11.96 -5.46 -5.77
CA ASP A 256 -10.77 -5.46 -4.92
C ASP A 256 -10.76 -4.26 -3.95
N ASP A 257 -10.93 -4.54 -2.66
CA ASP A 257 -10.88 -3.53 -1.61
C ASP A 257 -9.55 -3.55 -0.86
N ARG A 258 -9.01 -2.36 -0.60
CA ARG A 258 -7.97 -2.15 0.42
C ARG A 258 -8.63 -1.64 1.69
N ILE A 259 -8.59 -2.41 2.76
CA ILE A 259 -9.38 -2.19 3.98
C ILE A 259 -8.43 -1.92 5.15
N VAL A 260 -8.55 -0.77 5.77
CA VAL A 260 -7.69 -0.38 6.90
C VAL A 260 -8.47 -0.49 8.20
N LEU A 261 -8.05 -1.37 9.11
CA LEU A 261 -8.80 -1.69 10.34
C LEU A 261 -8.93 -0.52 11.31
N TYR A 262 -7.92 0.37 11.36
CA TYR A 262 -7.96 1.63 12.11
C TYR A 262 -6.95 2.63 11.55
N GLY A 263 -7.36 3.89 11.51
CA GLY A 263 -6.50 5.04 11.30
C GLY A 263 -7.28 6.34 11.31
N ASP A 264 -7.16 7.11 12.39
CA ASP A 264 -6.58 8.44 12.22
C ASP A 264 -5.11 8.27 12.60
N ALA A 265 -4.19 8.60 11.70
CA ALA A 265 -2.81 8.10 11.67
C ALA A 265 -1.84 8.83 12.64
N GLY A 266 -2.35 9.36 13.75
CA GLY A 266 -1.67 10.46 14.42
C GLY A 266 -0.58 10.19 15.45
N THR A 267 -0.30 8.97 15.91
CA THR A 267 0.67 8.81 17.05
C THR A 267 1.35 7.43 17.09
N ALA A 268 1.52 6.92 15.90
CA ALA A 268 2.07 5.65 15.63
C ALA A 268 3.61 5.68 15.60
N ASN A 269 4.24 5.53 16.77
CA ASN A 269 5.68 5.29 16.98
C ASN A 269 6.63 6.50 16.86
N SER A 270 6.87 7.13 18.01
CA SER A 270 8.21 7.58 18.39
C SER A 270 8.93 6.46 19.14
N ALA A 271 10.15 6.09 18.76
CA ALA A 271 11.02 5.26 19.60
C ALA A 271 12.37 5.97 19.83
N ASP A 272 12.70 6.20 21.10
CA ASP A 272 14.07 6.05 21.59
C ASP A 272 14.58 4.64 21.16
N PRO A 273 15.85 4.43 20.83
CA PRO A 273 16.32 4.17 19.48
C PRO A 273 16.63 2.67 19.30
N ALA A 274 15.80 1.82 19.91
CA ALA A 274 15.93 0.38 19.86
C ALA A 274 14.55 -0.25 19.62
N HIS A 275 14.08 -0.21 18.36
CA HIS A 275 12.86 -0.86 17.84
C HIS A 275 11.62 -0.75 18.73
N ASP A 276 10.64 0.09 18.39
CA ASP A 276 9.32 -0.06 18.98
C ASP A 276 8.23 -0.19 17.91
N PRO A 277 7.66 -1.39 17.70
CA PRO A 277 6.54 -1.64 16.80
C PRO A 277 5.16 -1.28 17.43
N THR A 278 5.10 -0.51 18.52
CA THR A 278 3.87 -0.28 19.34
C THR A 278 3.04 0.97 19.02
N VAL A 279 2.61 1.17 17.77
CA VAL A 279 1.53 2.12 17.43
C VAL A 279 0.22 1.68 18.08
N THR A 280 0.00 2.00 19.34
CA THR A 280 -1.24 1.58 19.98
C THR A 280 -2.36 2.54 19.69
N ARG A 281 -3.59 2.01 19.57
CA ARG A 281 -4.83 2.81 19.55
C ARG A 281 -4.83 3.86 20.68
N SER A 282 -4.19 3.58 21.82
CA SER A 282 -4.05 4.48 22.99
C SER A 282 -3.37 5.81 22.67
N GLN A 283 -2.44 5.80 21.72
CA GLN A 283 -1.72 7.00 21.35
C GLN A 283 -2.52 7.75 20.27
N THR A 284 -3.22 7.07 19.33
CA THR A 284 -3.69 7.62 18.02
C THR A 284 -4.82 8.61 18.10
N PHE A 285 -5.29 8.90 19.31
CA PHE A 285 -6.43 9.76 19.53
C PHE A 285 -6.20 10.59 20.79
N SER A 286 -6.40 11.90 20.68
CA SER A 286 -6.51 12.79 21.82
C SER A 286 -7.85 12.55 22.55
N SER A 287 -7.89 12.83 23.85
CA SER A 287 -9.15 12.91 24.59
C SER A 287 -9.59 14.35 24.72
N THR A 288 -10.84 14.63 24.40
CA THR A 288 -11.49 15.89 24.77
C THR A 288 -12.14 15.72 26.12
N VAL A 289 -11.65 16.43 27.14
CA VAL A 289 -12.29 16.52 28.45
C VAL A 289 -13.10 17.81 28.50
N THR A 290 -14.40 17.71 28.71
CA THR A 290 -15.29 18.88 28.87
C THR A 290 -15.86 18.92 30.28
N ILE A 291 -15.64 20.03 30.98
CA ILE A 291 -16.09 20.24 32.36
C ILE A 291 -17.10 21.38 32.35
N TYR A 292 -18.33 21.10 32.79
CA TYR A 292 -19.41 22.08 32.84
C TYR A 292 -19.46 22.68 34.24
N LEU A 293 -19.22 24.00 34.36
CA LEU A 293 -19.20 24.69 35.65
C LEU A 293 -20.15 25.87 35.68
N ASN A 294 -20.60 26.23 36.87
CA ASN A 294 -21.16 27.54 37.17
C ASN A 294 -20.71 28.03 38.55
N GLY A 295 -20.91 29.31 38.87
CA GLY A 295 -20.50 29.83 40.17
C GLY A 295 -21.15 31.16 40.52
N THR A 296 -20.93 31.61 41.74
CA THR A 296 -21.60 32.79 42.31
C THR A 296 -21.04 34.09 41.74
N ILE A 297 -21.91 35.00 41.33
CA ILE A 297 -21.55 36.36 40.90
C ILE A 297 -21.63 37.28 42.13
N THR A 298 -20.48 37.70 42.65
CA THR A 298 -20.40 38.57 43.84
C THR A 298 -19.96 39.97 43.42
N ASN A 299 -20.83 40.98 43.58
CA ASN A 299 -20.55 42.37 43.18
C ASN A 299 -20.10 42.51 41.71
N GLY A 300 -20.64 41.67 40.81
CA GLY A 300 -20.26 41.66 39.39
C GLY A 300 -18.96 40.91 39.06
N VAL A 301 -18.28 40.36 40.08
CA VAL A 301 -17.09 39.53 39.92
C VAL A 301 -17.49 38.06 39.95
N VAL A 302 -16.91 37.26 39.05
CA VAL A 302 -17.11 35.82 38.99
C VAL A 302 -15.82 35.08 39.36
N PRO A 303 -15.91 33.82 39.79
CA PRO A 303 -14.74 33.05 40.20
C PRO A 303 -13.87 32.67 39.00
N THR A 304 -12.57 32.55 39.24
CA THR A 304 -11.62 31.92 38.32
C THR A 304 -11.34 30.49 38.78
N VAL A 305 -11.31 29.53 37.87
CA VAL A 305 -11.15 28.10 38.15
C VAL A 305 -9.94 27.57 37.38
N HIS A 306 -9.09 26.80 38.06
CA HIS A 306 -7.86 26.21 37.53
C HIS A 306 -8.04 24.71 37.31
N PHE A 307 -7.60 24.22 36.15
CA PHE A 307 -7.78 22.84 35.71
C PHE A 307 -6.44 22.12 35.53
N TYR A 308 -6.40 20.85 35.93
CA TYR A 308 -5.28 19.96 35.66
C TYR A 308 -5.81 18.62 35.16
N ILE A 309 -5.24 18.11 34.07
CA ILE A 309 -5.63 16.82 33.50
C ILE A 309 -4.38 15.99 33.30
N ASN A 310 -4.39 14.75 33.78
CA ASN A 310 -3.22 13.86 33.80
C ASN A 310 -1.97 14.51 34.43
N GLY A 311 -2.17 15.46 35.35
CA GLY A 311 -1.10 16.24 35.98
C GLY A 311 -0.61 17.45 35.18
N ALA A 312 -0.99 17.60 33.91
CA ALA A 312 -0.72 18.80 33.11
C ALA A 312 -1.58 19.97 33.60
N ASP A 313 -0.98 21.17 33.66
CA ASP A 313 -1.68 22.40 33.99
C ASP A 313 -2.38 22.96 32.75
N MET A 314 -3.72 23.00 32.77
CA MET A 314 -4.54 23.49 31.66
C MET A 314 -4.90 24.97 31.78
N GLY A 315 -4.37 25.65 32.81
CA GLY A 315 -4.59 27.06 33.07
C GLY A 315 -5.85 27.37 33.86
N ALA A 316 -5.98 28.66 34.19
CA ALA A 316 -7.09 29.24 34.93
C ALA A 316 -8.08 29.92 33.97
N GLN A 317 -9.39 29.72 34.18
CA GLN A 317 -10.46 30.26 33.35
C GLN A 317 -11.51 30.94 34.22
N GLU A 318 -12.00 32.09 33.76
CA GLU A 318 -13.09 32.83 34.41
C GLU A 318 -14.45 32.21 34.05
N LEU A 319 -15.38 32.15 35.02
CA LEU A 319 -16.74 31.68 34.77
C LEU A 319 -17.57 32.72 33.98
N SER A 320 -18.78 32.34 33.55
CA SER A 320 -19.66 33.26 32.82
C SER A 320 -20.12 34.44 33.68
N HIS A 321 -20.08 35.65 33.13
CA HIS A 321 -20.71 36.83 33.73
C HIS A 321 -22.23 36.87 33.52
N THR A 322 -22.77 36.01 32.66
CA THR A 322 -24.21 35.94 32.40
C THR A 322 -24.91 35.28 33.58
N GLN A 323 -25.83 36.01 34.18
CA GLN A 323 -26.61 35.53 35.32
C GLN A 323 -27.61 34.45 34.89
N SER A 324 -27.64 33.34 35.64
CA SER A 324 -28.62 32.28 35.43
C SER A 324 -30.01 32.73 35.85
N ALA A 325 -31.03 32.09 35.27
CA ALA A 325 -32.44 32.31 35.64
C ALA A 325 -32.77 31.88 37.08
N TRP A 326 -31.86 31.15 37.74
CA TRP A 326 -32.04 30.66 39.10
C TRP A 326 -31.28 31.53 40.10
N ILE A 327 -31.97 31.90 41.18
CA ILE A 327 -31.41 32.61 42.35
C ILE A 327 -31.66 31.70 43.54
N ASP A 328 -30.62 31.48 44.36
CA ASP A 328 -30.76 30.60 45.50
C ASP A 328 -31.71 31.20 46.58
N PRO A 329 -32.20 30.40 47.54
CA PRO A 329 -33.06 30.89 48.62
C PRO A 329 -32.41 31.93 49.55
N THR A 330 -31.09 32.12 49.48
CA THR A 330 -30.33 33.10 50.25
C THR A 330 -30.12 34.43 49.49
N GLY A 331 -30.58 34.50 48.23
CA GLY A 331 -30.47 35.66 47.35
C GLY A 331 -29.17 35.69 46.52
N LEU A 332 -28.40 34.60 46.52
CA LEU A 332 -27.15 34.46 45.79
C LEU A 332 -27.43 34.18 44.31
N VAL A 333 -26.75 34.97 43.47
CA VAL A 333 -26.86 34.92 42.02
C VAL A 333 -25.73 34.06 41.48
N SER A 334 -26.05 33.05 40.67
CA SER A 334 -25.05 32.23 39.98
C SER A 334 -24.99 32.56 38.49
N SER A 335 -23.85 32.29 37.87
CA SER A 335 -23.65 32.29 36.44
C SER A 335 -24.45 31.18 35.75
N ASP A 336 -24.67 31.34 34.46
CA ASP A 336 -25.01 30.22 33.57
C ASP A 336 -23.93 29.13 33.64
N VAL A 337 -24.35 27.90 33.35
CA VAL A 337 -23.44 26.76 33.18
C VAL A 337 -22.68 26.93 31.87
N VAL A 338 -21.36 26.87 31.93
CA VAL A 338 -20.48 26.98 30.76
C VAL A 338 -19.56 25.76 30.63
N PRO A 339 -19.36 25.24 29.40
CA PRO A 339 -18.41 24.18 29.14
C PRO A 339 -16.98 24.72 29.04
N PHE A 340 -16.04 24.04 29.68
CA PHE A 340 -14.61 24.21 29.50
C PHE A 340 -14.05 22.94 28.87
N SER A 341 -13.62 23.02 27.61
CA SER A 341 -13.12 21.87 26.84
C SER A 341 -11.60 21.92 26.71
N PHE A 342 -10.98 20.79 26.99
CA PHE A 342 -9.53 20.61 27.01
C PHE A 342 -9.15 19.44 26.13
N GLN A 343 -8.21 19.64 25.20
CA GLN A 343 -7.57 18.55 24.48
C GLN A 343 -6.47 17.95 25.34
N VAL A 344 -6.45 16.62 25.40
CA VAL A 344 -5.45 15.83 26.11
C VAL A 344 -4.78 14.94 25.07
N GLU A 345 -3.46 15.02 24.95
CA GLU A 345 -2.66 14.22 24.01
C GLU A 345 -2.50 12.76 24.49
N SER A 346 -3.63 12.13 24.84
CA SER A 346 -3.73 10.73 25.23
C SER A 346 -5.19 10.28 25.18
N LEU A 347 -5.46 9.04 24.76
CA LEU A 347 -6.76 8.42 24.95
C LEU A 347 -7.08 8.18 26.41
N THR A 348 -6.06 8.01 27.25
CA THR A 348 -6.27 7.67 28.65
C THR A 348 -6.33 8.95 29.48
N VAL A 349 -7.46 9.17 30.13
CA VAL A 349 -7.57 10.19 31.18
C VAL A 349 -7.53 9.46 32.50
N ASN A 350 -6.45 9.63 33.25
CA ASN A 350 -6.19 8.97 34.52
C ASN A 350 -6.52 9.86 35.72
N GLN A 351 -6.52 11.18 35.52
CA GLN A 351 -6.79 12.13 36.58
C GLN A 351 -7.34 13.43 36.01
N ILE A 352 -8.44 13.92 36.56
CA ILE A 352 -8.91 15.29 36.36
C ILE A 352 -8.97 15.96 37.73
N LYS A 353 -8.33 17.12 37.86
CA LYS A 353 -8.27 17.91 39.09
C LYS A 353 -8.72 19.34 38.81
N VAL A 354 -9.64 19.84 39.62
CA VAL A 354 -10.23 21.19 39.48
C VAL A 354 -10.09 21.93 40.81
N ALA A 355 -9.66 23.19 40.77
CA ALA A 355 -9.47 24.04 41.95
C ALA A 355 -9.95 25.47 41.69
N ILE A 356 -10.32 26.21 42.74
CA ILE A 356 -10.61 27.64 42.59
C ILE A 356 -9.29 28.41 42.64
N ASP A 357 -9.10 29.39 41.76
CA ASP A 357 -7.91 30.23 41.76
C ASP A 357 -8.04 31.37 42.79
N SER A 358 -6.95 31.72 43.48
CA SER A 358 -6.95 32.68 44.60
C SER A 358 -6.54 34.09 44.15
N PRO A 359 -7.09 35.17 44.75
CA PRO A 359 -7.84 35.22 46.01
C PRO A 359 -9.38 35.25 45.87
N LEU A 360 -10.07 34.59 46.81
CA LEU A 360 -11.53 34.47 46.87
C LEU A 360 -12.24 35.68 47.52
N LEU A 361 -13.32 36.17 46.90
CA LEU A 361 -14.28 37.06 47.57
C LEU A 361 -15.14 36.29 48.59
N ALA A 362 -15.49 36.93 49.70
CA ALA A 362 -16.34 36.31 50.71
C ALA A 362 -17.70 35.90 50.11
N GLY A 363 -18.07 34.62 50.26
CA GLY A 363 -19.31 34.06 49.69
C GLY A 363 -19.14 33.38 48.32
N THR A 364 -17.92 33.32 47.77
CA THR A 364 -17.65 32.65 46.48
C THR A 364 -17.94 31.15 46.54
N GLN A 365 -18.82 30.64 45.68
CA GLN A 365 -19.06 29.21 45.49
C GLN A 365 -18.96 28.86 44.00
N VAL A 366 -18.36 27.72 43.70
CA VAL A 366 -18.27 27.18 42.33
C VAL A 366 -18.85 25.77 42.35
N TYR A 367 -19.60 25.42 41.32
CA TYR A 367 -20.21 24.12 41.15
C TYR A 367 -19.82 23.47 39.83
N ILE A 368 -19.57 22.16 39.88
CA ILE A 368 -19.50 21.29 38.71
C ILE A 368 -20.90 20.74 38.46
N ASP A 369 -21.35 20.82 37.22
CA ASP A 369 -22.62 20.25 36.74
C ASP A 369 -22.38 18.85 36.18
N ARG A 370 -21.47 18.73 35.21
CA ARG A 370 -21.10 17.48 34.53
C ARG A 370 -19.64 17.49 34.08
N VAL A 371 -19.08 16.30 33.91
CA VAL A 371 -17.79 16.09 33.24
C VAL A 371 -17.97 15.02 32.18
N ASP A 372 -17.56 15.33 30.96
CA ASP A 372 -17.56 14.42 29.82
C ASP A 372 -16.12 14.18 29.34
N ILE A 373 -15.81 12.95 28.94
CA ILE A 373 -14.59 12.62 28.20
C ILE A 373 -15.00 11.98 26.88
N ASN A 374 -14.69 12.61 25.75
CA ASN A 374 -15.09 12.15 24.41
C ASN A 374 -16.60 11.82 24.31
N GLY A 375 -17.45 12.62 24.97
CA GLY A 375 -18.90 12.40 25.02
C GLY A 375 -19.38 11.37 26.06
N THR A 376 -18.47 10.62 26.70
CA THR A 376 -18.79 9.75 27.83
C THR A 376 -18.92 10.57 29.11
N SER A 377 -20.14 10.71 29.62
CA SER A 377 -20.42 11.38 30.90
C SER A 377 -19.92 10.53 32.07
N LEU A 378 -19.14 11.14 32.95
CA LEU A 378 -18.64 10.50 34.17
C LEU A 378 -19.71 10.59 35.27
N ALA A 379 -20.55 9.57 35.43
CA ALA A 379 -21.57 9.55 36.48
C ALA A 379 -21.06 8.92 37.79
N ASN A 380 -20.91 9.74 38.83
CA ASN A 380 -20.89 9.47 40.29
C ASN A 380 -20.26 8.16 40.84
N SER A 381 -19.18 8.30 41.62
CA SER A 381 -18.85 7.34 42.68
C SER A 381 -18.14 7.90 43.93
N THR A 382 -17.57 9.13 43.94
CA THR A 382 -16.76 9.57 45.11
C THR A 382 -16.77 11.07 45.45
N VAL A 383 -17.91 11.77 45.60
CA VAL A 383 -17.91 13.13 46.20
C VAL A 383 -19.21 13.41 47.00
N ILE A 384 -19.09 13.99 48.21
CA ILE A 384 -20.14 14.10 49.25
C ILE A 384 -21.08 15.32 49.05
N TYR A 385 -22.35 15.12 49.45
CA TYR A 385 -23.58 15.80 49.04
C TYR A 385 -24.10 16.93 49.99
N GLN A 386 -24.83 17.91 49.45
CA GLN A 386 -25.97 18.58 50.14
C GLN A 386 -27.08 18.88 49.09
N PRO A 387 -28.33 18.43 49.29
CA PRO A 387 -29.43 18.72 48.36
C PRO A 387 -29.96 20.16 48.57
N VAL A 388 -30.07 20.92 47.49
CA VAL A 388 -30.88 22.16 47.47
C VAL A 388 -32.30 21.78 47.04
N SER A 389 -33.33 22.34 47.70
CA SER A 389 -34.72 22.01 47.41
C SER A 389 -35.07 22.26 45.94
N GLY A 390 -35.44 21.21 45.20
CA GLY A 390 -35.76 21.32 43.76
C GLY A 390 -35.38 20.10 42.92
N GLY A 391 -34.58 19.17 43.45
CA GLY A 391 -34.31 17.87 42.81
C GLY A 391 -33.15 17.84 41.81
N GLU A 392 -32.49 18.97 41.53
CA GLU A 392 -31.22 19.01 40.79
C GLU A 392 -30.01 18.86 41.74
N VAL A 393 -29.06 18.02 41.37
CA VAL A 393 -27.86 17.66 42.17
C VAL A 393 -26.63 18.26 41.49
N ARG A 394 -25.82 19.07 42.20
CA ARG A 394 -24.60 19.74 41.69
C ARG A 394 -23.43 19.59 42.68
N TYR A 395 -22.17 19.63 42.21
CA TYR A 395 -20.97 19.42 43.05
C TYR A 395 -20.30 20.76 43.44
N GLN A 396 -20.20 21.12 44.72
CA GLN A 396 -19.51 22.35 45.13
C GLN A 396 -17.99 22.14 45.31
N LEU A 397 -17.16 23.01 44.72
CA LEU A 397 -15.71 23.04 44.97
C LEU A 397 -15.41 23.55 46.40
N PRO A 398 -14.47 22.92 47.14
CA PRO A 398 -14.06 23.38 48.45
C PRO A 398 -13.43 24.79 48.37
N HIS A 399 -13.64 25.60 49.40
CA HIS A 399 -12.99 26.91 49.50
C HIS A 399 -11.48 26.74 49.69
N GLY A 400 -10.70 27.23 48.73
CA GLY A 400 -9.23 27.27 48.78
C GLY A 400 -8.60 27.15 47.39
N SER A 401 -7.37 27.64 47.25
CA SER A 401 -6.53 27.40 46.06
C SER A 401 -5.70 26.13 46.18
N LEU A 402 -5.03 25.73 45.10
CA LEU A 402 -4.08 24.62 45.12
C LEU A 402 -3.00 24.75 46.19
N SER A 403 -2.55 25.98 46.45
CA SER A 403 -1.60 26.31 47.53
C SER A 403 -2.13 25.96 48.93
N ASP A 404 -3.45 25.90 49.09
CA ASP A 404 -4.15 25.75 50.37
C ASP A 404 -4.76 24.34 50.51
N GLY A 405 -4.59 23.49 49.49
CA GLY A 405 -5.13 22.13 49.44
C GLY A 405 -6.61 22.03 49.02
N GLY A 406 -7.22 23.13 48.55
CA GLY A 406 -8.60 23.15 48.07
C GLY A 406 -8.73 22.71 46.61
N TYR A 407 -9.07 21.44 46.37
CA TYR A 407 -9.34 20.91 45.02
C TYR A 407 -10.29 19.71 45.05
N VAL A 408 -10.83 19.36 43.89
CA VAL A 408 -11.60 18.12 43.65
C VAL A 408 -10.85 17.23 42.67
N LEU A 409 -10.79 15.93 42.96
CA LEU A 409 -10.39 14.90 42.01
C LEU A 409 -11.64 14.26 41.42
N ILE A 410 -11.68 14.13 40.09
CA ILE A 410 -12.74 13.45 39.36
C ILE A 410 -12.20 12.11 38.88
N ASP A 411 -12.97 11.05 39.13
CA ASP A 411 -12.65 9.67 38.78
C ASP A 411 -13.03 9.39 37.30
N PRO A 412 -12.06 9.08 36.43
CA PRO A 412 -12.31 8.80 35.01
C PRO A 412 -12.68 7.34 34.73
N THR A 413 -12.81 6.47 35.75
CA THR A 413 -13.02 5.02 35.58
C THR A 413 -14.17 4.65 34.63
N ALA A 414 -15.26 5.43 34.60
CA ALA A 414 -16.36 5.19 33.67
C ALA A 414 -15.91 5.24 32.21
N TYR A 415 -15.06 6.22 31.86
CA TYR A 415 -14.46 6.33 30.53
C TYR A 415 -13.38 5.26 30.30
N SER A 416 -12.56 4.95 31.31
CA SER A 416 -11.59 3.84 31.24
C SER A 416 -12.28 2.51 30.91
N ASN A 417 -13.46 2.25 31.48
CA ASN A 417 -14.27 1.08 31.16
C ASN A 417 -14.82 1.12 29.73
N THR A 418 -15.25 2.29 29.26
CA THR A 418 -15.66 2.46 27.85
C THR A 418 -14.52 2.17 26.89
N LEU A 419 -13.27 2.51 27.22
CA LEU A 419 -12.08 2.22 26.40
C LEU A 419 -11.80 0.71 26.28
N LEU A 420 -12.06 -0.06 27.34
CA LEU A 420 -11.81 -1.51 27.36
C LEU A 420 -12.73 -2.30 26.40
N ASP A 421 -13.92 -1.79 26.09
CA ASP A 421 -14.91 -2.47 25.25
C ASP A 421 -15.05 -1.86 23.85
N GLN A 422 -14.09 -1.03 23.45
CA GLN A 422 -14.10 -0.42 22.14
C GLN A 422 -13.80 -1.42 21.02
N PRO A 423 -14.26 -1.15 19.79
CA PRO A 423 -13.83 -1.90 18.62
C PRO A 423 -12.30 -2.07 18.57
N GLY A 424 -11.84 -3.27 18.20
CA GLY A 424 -10.43 -3.62 18.08
C GLY A 424 -9.82 -4.18 19.37
N THR A 425 -10.47 -4.07 20.53
CA THR A 425 -9.99 -4.74 21.75
C THR A 425 -10.21 -6.24 21.67
N ALA A 426 -9.50 -7.01 22.51
CA ALA A 426 -9.67 -8.46 22.56
C ALA A 426 -11.10 -8.89 22.92
N THR A 427 -11.86 -8.05 23.65
CA THR A 427 -13.26 -8.32 24.00
C THR A 427 -14.25 -7.87 22.92
N ASN A 428 -13.85 -6.99 22.01
CA ASN A 428 -14.68 -6.46 20.93
C ASN A 428 -13.87 -6.32 19.61
N PRO A 429 -13.47 -7.43 18.97
CA PRO A 429 -12.68 -7.40 17.74
C PRO A 429 -13.48 -6.83 16.57
N VAL A 430 -12.80 -6.15 15.65
CA VAL A 430 -13.41 -5.68 14.39
C VAL A 430 -13.86 -6.86 13.55
N THR A 431 -15.05 -6.80 12.96
CA THR A 431 -15.44 -7.77 11.94
C THR A 431 -15.27 -7.18 10.54
N VAL A 432 -14.38 -7.73 9.71
CA VAL A 432 -14.24 -7.33 8.32
C VAL A 432 -14.69 -8.46 7.42
N ASP A 433 -15.53 -8.12 6.46
CA ASP A 433 -15.88 -8.97 5.33
C ASP A 433 -15.45 -8.25 4.06
N GLY A 434 -14.50 -8.79 3.30
CA GLY A 434 -14.06 -8.20 2.02
C GLY A 434 -15.14 -8.22 0.94
N GLY A 435 -16.13 -9.11 1.06
CA GLY A 435 -17.13 -9.30 0.02
C GLY A 435 -16.60 -10.18 -1.11
N GLY A 436 -16.51 -9.64 -2.33
CA GLY A 436 -15.97 -10.35 -3.47
C GLY A 436 -14.86 -9.55 -4.15
N GLY A 437 -13.92 -10.23 -4.81
CA GLY A 437 -12.71 -9.60 -5.33
C GLY A 437 -11.48 -10.10 -4.59
N VAL A 438 -10.35 -9.42 -4.78
CA VAL A 438 -9.11 -9.64 -4.05
C VAL A 438 -8.95 -8.54 -3.00
N ASP A 439 -9.28 -8.88 -1.76
CA ASP A 439 -9.33 -7.90 -0.68
C ASP A 439 -8.08 -7.97 0.20
N THR A 440 -7.52 -6.80 0.51
CA THR A 440 -6.34 -6.68 1.37
C THR A 440 -6.70 -5.91 2.64
N VAL A 441 -6.38 -6.46 3.80
CA VAL A 441 -6.50 -5.77 5.08
C VAL A 441 -5.17 -5.22 5.53
N TYR A 442 -5.08 -3.92 5.79
CA TYR A 442 -3.89 -3.30 6.37
C TYR A 442 -3.98 -3.25 7.91
N VAL A 443 -2.89 -3.63 8.57
CA VAL A 443 -2.71 -3.61 10.02
C VAL A 443 -1.45 -2.83 10.43
N LEU A 444 -1.51 -2.21 11.60
CA LEU A 444 -0.55 -1.21 12.08
C LEU A 444 0.71 -1.81 12.72
N GLY A 445 0.67 -3.08 13.14
CA GLY A 445 1.84 -3.76 13.68
C GLY A 445 2.61 -4.56 12.63
N THR A 446 3.65 -5.24 13.08
CA THR A 446 4.46 -6.23 12.36
C THR A 446 3.88 -7.64 12.60
N PRO A 447 4.20 -8.64 11.74
CA PRO A 447 3.62 -9.98 11.84
C PRO A 447 3.77 -10.66 13.21
N ASP A 448 4.90 -10.45 13.90
CA ASP A 448 5.21 -11.03 15.20
C ASP A 448 4.35 -10.50 16.35
N GLN A 449 3.63 -9.39 16.15
CA GLN A 449 2.71 -8.81 17.13
C GLN A 449 1.32 -9.45 17.10
N TYR A 450 1.02 -10.23 16.06
CA TYR A 450 -0.28 -10.85 15.85
C TYR A 450 -0.22 -12.38 15.92
N VAL A 451 -1.18 -12.95 16.63
CA VAL A 451 -1.54 -14.36 16.48
C VAL A 451 -2.67 -14.44 15.46
N ILE A 452 -2.44 -15.13 14.35
CA ILE A 452 -3.35 -15.19 13.22
C ILE A 452 -3.81 -16.64 13.01
N LYS A 453 -5.13 -16.85 13.07
CA LYS A 453 -5.74 -18.19 13.03
C LYS A 453 -6.91 -18.24 12.08
N SER A 454 -6.90 -19.20 11.17
CA SER A 454 -7.96 -19.41 10.18
C SER A 454 -8.68 -20.71 10.46
N ASP A 455 -9.99 -20.64 10.59
CA ASP A 455 -10.79 -21.86 10.74
C ASP A 455 -11.07 -22.52 9.37
N SER A 456 -11.66 -23.72 9.41
CA SER A 456 -12.02 -24.49 8.22
C SER A 456 -13.11 -23.85 7.36
N SER A 457 -13.72 -22.76 7.81
CA SER A 457 -14.69 -21.96 7.05
C SER A 457 -14.06 -20.73 6.37
N GLY A 458 -12.75 -20.53 6.50
CA GLY A 458 -12.03 -19.39 5.92
C GLY A 458 -12.16 -18.11 6.72
N ILE A 459 -12.65 -18.17 7.97
CA ILE A 459 -12.68 -17.03 8.87
C ILE A 459 -11.33 -16.93 9.56
N THR A 460 -10.70 -15.76 9.46
CA THR A 460 -9.41 -15.47 10.09
C THR A 460 -9.61 -14.61 11.32
N SER A 461 -9.05 -14.99 12.46
CA SER A 461 -8.93 -14.09 13.63
C SER A 461 -7.51 -13.54 13.73
N LEU A 462 -7.42 -12.23 13.92
CA LEU A 462 -6.21 -11.49 14.28
C LEU A 462 -6.33 -11.17 15.76
N SER A 463 -5.48 -11.80 16.56
CA SER A 463 -5.35 -11.51 17.98
C SER A 463 -4.05 -10.79 18.22
N GLU A 464 -4.15 -9.50 18.54
CA GLU A 464 -3.01 -8.63 18.74
C GLU A 464 -2.51 -8.73 20.20
N SER A 465 -1.19 -8.74 20.39
CA SER A 465 -0.56 -9.11 21.68
C SER A 465 0.40 -8.07 22.27
N SER A 466 0.71 -7.01 21.52
CA SER A 466 1.62 -5.93 21.88
C SER A 466 0.92 -4.65 22.36
N GLY A 467 -0.40 -4.69 22.55
CA GLY A 467 -1.19 -3.59 23.10
C GLY A 467 -1.72 -2.62 22.05
N LEU A 468 -1.56 -2.91 20.75
CA LEU A 468 -2.13 -2.11 19.67
C LEU A 468 -3.65 -2.04 19.76
N ASN A 469 -4.29 -3.08 20.34
CA ASN A 469 -5.74 -3.24 20.37
C ASN A 469 -6.32 -3.16 18.94
N GLN A 470 -5.69 -3.90 18.02
CA GLN A 470 -6.14 -4.09 16.64
C GLN A 470 -6.50 -5.56 16.40
N ASN A 471 -7.43 -6.05 17.20
CA ASN A 471 -7.98 -7.38 17.07
C ASN A 471 -9.10 -7.37 16.01
N ALA A 472 -9.13 -8.39 15.17
CA ALA A 472 -10.12 -8.49 14.11
C ALA A 472 -10.52 -9.92 13.79
N VAL A 473 -11.67 -10.05 13.14
CA VAL A 473 -12.23 -11.25 12.55
C VAL A 473 -12.46 -10.93 11.09
N LEU A 474 -11.69 -11.54 10.20
CA LEU A 474 -11.70 -11.30 8.77
C LEU A 474 -12.40 -12.42 8.03
N ARG A 475 -13.13 -12.05 6.98
CA ARG A 475 -13.82 -12.94 6.04
C ARG A 475 -13.57 -12.43 4.64
N ASN A 476 -13.43 -13.35 3.68
CA ASN A 476 -13.19 -12.99 2.27
C ASN A 476 -12.00 -12.03 2.10
N ILE A 477 -10.94 -12.21 2.88
CA ILE A 477 -9.71 -11.41 2.78
C ILE A 477 -8.61 -12.26 2.15
N SER A 478 -8.03 -11.75 1.07
CA SER A 478 -6.98 -12.40 0.28
C SER A 478 -5.59 -12.14 0.85
N ALA A 479 -5.37 -10.96 1.45
CA ALA A 479 -4.08 -10.59 2.01
C ALA A 479 -4.18 -9.74 3.29
N ILE A 480 -3.18 -9.84 4.15
CA ILE A 480 -2.97 -8.95 5.29
C ILE A 480 -1.64 -8.23 5.09
N GLU A 481 -1.69 -6.91 4.94
CA GLU A 481 -0.52 -6.03 4.81
C GLU A 481 -0.19 -5.44 6.19
N PHE A 482 1.07 -5.52 6.60
CA PHE A 482 1.56 -5.01 7.88
C PHE A 482 2.31 -3.70 7.68
N ALA A 483 2.53 -2.97 8.78
CA ALA A 483 3.16 -1.65 8.72
C ALA A 483 4.64 -1.66 8.29
N ASP A 484 5.31 -2.79 8.38
CA ASP A 484 6.68 -2.98 7.84
C ASP A 484 6.69 -3.31 6.34
N GLY A 485 5.52 -3.33 5.69
CA GLY A 485 5.34 -3.70 4.29
C GLY A 485 5.35 -5.20 4.06
N SER A 486 5.43 -6.02 5.12
CA SER A 486 5.24 -7.46 4.98
C SER A 486 3.79 -7.76 4.59
N LEU A 487 3.63 -8.80 3.78
CA LEU A 487 2.34 -9.21 3.25
C LEU A 487 2.14 -10.69 3.53
N LEU A 488 1.02 -11.01 4.14
CA LEU A 488 0.57 -12.36 4.38
C LEU A 488 -0.50 -12.66 3.30
N THR A 489 -0.24 -13.60 2.38
CA THR A 489 -1.10 -14.04 1.22
C THR A 489 -1.53 -15.52 1.31
N ASP A 490 -2.79 -15.90 0.98
CA ASP A 490 -3.35 -17.29 0.87
C ASP A 490 -4.53 -17.73 1.80
N GLY A 491 -5.24 -16.84 2.51
CA GLY A 491 -6.57 -17.11 3.11
C GLY A 491 -6.71 -18.23 4.17
N HIS A 492 -5.63 -19.00 4.41
CA HIS A 492 -5.53 -20.11 5.36
C HIS A 492 -4.31 -19.93 6.27
N TRP A 493 -4.38 -18.91 7.12
CA TRP A 493 -3.33 -18.52 8.06
C TRP A 493 -3.44 -19.32 9.34
N ASN A 494 -2.53 -20.26 9.58
CA ASN A 494 -2.46 -20.97 10.86
C ASN A 494 -1.05 -20.85 11.43
N THR A 495 -0.83 -19.87 12.30
CA THR A 495 0.44 -19.72 13.02
C THR A 495 0.59 -20.69 14.21
N ALA A 496 -0.38 -21.59 14.40
CA ALA A 496 -0.49 -22.47 15.57
C ALA A 496 -0.01 -23.93 15.35
N GLU A 497 0.51 -24.28 14.16
CA GLU A 497 1.08 -25.61 13.89
C GLU A 497 2.56 -25.54 13.50
N GLY A 498 3.42 -25.26 14.48
CA GLY A 498 4.80 -25.75 14.57
C GLY A 498 5.87 -25.20 13.60
N ALA A 499 5.49 -24.56 12.48
CA ALA A 499 6.20 -23.47 11.81
C ALA A 499 5.51 -23.02 10.51
N THR A 500 5.53 -21.72 10.26
CA THR A 500 5.01 -21.07 9.04
C THR A 500 6.14 -20.34 8.33
N ALA A 501 6.24 -20.46 7.01
CA ALA A 501 7.21 -19.72 6.20
C ALA A 501 6.59 -18.40 5.74
N LEU A 502 7.13 -17.28 6.23
CA LEU A 502 6.76 -15.92 5.84
C LEU A 502 7.85 -15.35 4.94
N LEU A 503 7.45 -14.63 3.89
CA LEU A 503 8.36 -13.84 3.06
C LEU A 503 8.40 -12.41 3.57
N ILE A 504 9.57 -11.95 4.00
CA ILE A 504 9.82 -10.55 4.35
C ILE A 504 10.88 -10.02 3.38
N GLY A 505 10.45 -9.29 2.35
CA GLY A 505 11.33 -8.98 1.23
C GLY A 505 11.83 -10.26 0.55
N ASN A 506 13.13 -10.56 0.66
CA ASN A 506 13.73 -11.80 0.16
C ASN A 506 13.97 -12.87 1.25
N ASP A 507 13.75 -12.53 2.52
CA ASP A 507 14.02 -13.43 3.64
C ASP A 507 12.85 -14.40 3.85
N ILE A 508 13.18 -15.65 4.14
CA ILE A 508 12.23 -16.69 4.54
C ILE A 508 12.31 -16.83 6.06
N VAL A 509 11.25 -16.46 6.76
CA VAL A 509 11.18 -16.50 8.22
C VAL A 509 10.32 -17.67 8.66
N LEU A 510 10.88 -18.53 9.52
CA LEU A 510 10.24 -19.69 10.12
C LEU A 510 10.14 -19.48 11.63
N SER A 511 8.94 -19.59 12.19
CA SER A 511 8.69 -19.47 13.63
C SER A 511 8.43 -20.83 14.26
N PHE A 512 9.00 -21.11 15.42
CA PHE A 512 8.82 -22.34 16.20
C PHE A 512 8.00 -22.07 17.46
N ASP A 513 7.49 -23.13 18.09
CA ASP A 513 6.72 -23.08 19.33
C ASP A 513 7.60 -22.98 20.59
N GLU A 514 8.91 -23.09 20.44
CA GLU A 514 9.91 -22.91 21.48
C GLU A 514 11.20 -22.25 20.95
N GLU A 515 12.09 -21.85 21.86
CA GLU A 515 13.39 -21.26 21.47
C GLU A 515 14.27 -22.30 20.77
N VAL A 516 14.81 -21.90 19.61
CA VAL A 516 15.63 -22.76 18.76
C VAL A 516 17.04 -22.22 18.59
N GLN A 517 17.98 -23.13 18.35
CA GLN A 517 19.38 -22.83 18.10
C GLN A 517 19.92 -23.64 16.93
N LYS A 518 21.09 -23.20 16.43
CA LYS A 518 21.83 -23.89 15.37
C LYS A 518 22.18 -25.32 15.78
N GLY A 519 21.85 -26.27 14.93
CA GLY A 519 22.29 -27.64 15.03
C GLY A 519 23.47 -27.95 14.08
N ALA A 520 23.43 -29.13 13.45
CA ALA A 520 24.39 -29.55 12.44
C ALA A 520 23.65 -30.21 11.27
N GLY A 521 24.03 -29.88 10.03
CA GLY A 521 23.35 -30.40 8.85
C GLY A 521 23.09 -29.32 7.80
N THR A 522 22.08 -29.53 6.97
CA THR A 522 21.77 -28.67 5.83
C THR A 522 20.32 -28.20 5.89
N ILE A 523 20.15 -26.91 5.60
CA ILE A 523 18.84 -26.30 5.29
C ILE A 523 18.91 -25.90 3.83
N ALA A 524 17.91 -26.26 3.03
CA ALA A 524 17.90 -25.96 1.60
C ALA A 524 16.54 -25.45 1.14
N VAL A 525 16.58 -24.44 0.28
CA VAL A 525 15.42 -23.86 -0.41
C VAL A 525 15.35 -24.49 -1.79
N TYR A 526 14.16 -24.94 -2.16
CA TYR A 526 13.87 -25.55 -3.44
C TYR A 526 12.78 -24.79 -4.16
N THR A 527 12.82 -24.82 -5.49
CA THR A 527 11.72 -24.42 -6.36
C THR A 527 11.11 -25.67 -7.01
N GLY A 528 9.80 -25.65 -7.26
CA GLY A 528 9.04 -26.78 -7.80
C GLY A 528 8.26 -27.54 -6.73
N SER A 529 8.00 -28.84 -6.95
CA SER A 529 7.22 -29.68 -6.03
C SER A 529 8.11 -30.69 -5.30
N ALA A 530 7.60 -31.31 -4.24
CA ALA A 530 8.31 -32.40 -3.54
C ALA A 530 8.64 -33.62 -4.43
N LEU A 531 8.05 -33.73 -5.63
CA LEU A 531 8.28 -34.82 -6.59
C LEU A 531 9.32 -34.49 -7.67
N VAL A 532 9.49 -33.21 -8.00
CA VAL A 532 10.50 -32.69 -8.96
C VAL A 532 10.91 -31.31 -8.45
N SER A 533 12.10 -31.22 -7.88
CA SER A 533 12.60 -30.00 -7.24
C SER A 533 14.00 -29.63 -7.70
N THR A 534 14.25 -28.33 -7.82
CA THR A 534 15.58 -27.77 -8.06
C THR A 534 16.03 -27.05 -6.81
N VAL A 535 17.26 -27.33 -6.35
CA VAL A 535 17.86 -26.57 -5.25
C VAL A 535 18.08 -25.13 -5.73
N VAL A 536 17.41 -24.19 -5.07
CA VAL A 536 17.58 -22.75 -5.27
C VAL A 536 18.83 -22.32 -4.51
N GLU A 537 18.91 -22.69 -3.24
CA GLU A 537 20.05 -22.42 -2.38
C GLU A 537 20.13 -23.43 -1.24
N SER A 538 21.35 -23.67 -0.74
CA SER A 538 21.60 -24.64 0.33
C SER A 538 22.62 -24.08 1.32
N TYR A 539 22.34 -24.27 2.59
CA TYR A 539 23.09 -23.69 3.71
C TYR A 539 23.59 -24.80 4.64
N ASP A 540 24.89 -24.81 4.87
CA ASP A 540 25.46 -25.54 6.01
C ASP A 540 25.10 -24.78 7.30
N VAL A 541 24.36 -25.43 8.21
CA VAL A 541 23.84 -24.76 9.41
C VAL A 541 24.95 -24.21 10.30
N ALA A 542 26.08 -24.93 10.41
CA ALA A 542 27.16 -24.58 11.31
C ALA A 542 28.00 -23.42 10.77
N MET A 543 28.10 -23.28 9.45
CA MET A 543 29.01 -22.34 8.79
C MET A 543 28.32 -21.17 8.10
N SER A 544 27.04 -21.30 7.73
CA SER A 544 26.34 -20.29 6.93
C SER A 544 26.04 -19.03 7.73
N SER A 545 26.36 -17.88 7.13
CA SER A 545 25.91 -16.55 7.56
C SER A 545 24.51 -16.21 7.06
N GLY A 546 23.97 -16.94 6.08
CA GLY A 546 22.61 -16.77 5.56
C GLY A 546 21.52 -17.40 6.44
N LEU A 547 21.88 -17.86 7.64
CA LEU A 547 20.98 -18.42 8.63
C LEU A 547 21.14 -17.68 9.97
N ALA A 548 20.08 -17.04 10.42
CA ALA A 548 19.99 -16.39 11.73
C ALA A 548 18.96 -17.10 12.61
N PHE A 549 19.33 -17.39 13.85
CA PHE A 549 18.45 -17.96 14.86
C PHE A 549 18.33 -16.94 15.99
N SER A 550 17.10 -16.58 16.36
CA SER A 550 16.83 -15.62 17.43
C SER A 550 15.52 -15.98 18.13
N GLY A 551 15.58 -16.29 19.42
CA GLY A 551 14.42 -16.77 20.17
C GLY A 551 13.85 -18.03 19.53
N SER A 552 12.56 -18.00 19.20
CA SER A 552 11.86 -19.07 18.49
C SER A 552 11.86 -18.90 16.96
N THR A 553 12.72 -18.07 16.39
CA THR A 553 12.70 -17.77 14.95
C THR A 553 13.99 -18.19 14.25
N LEU A 554 13.83 -18.81 13.08
CA LEU A 554 14.87 -19.01 12.07
C LEU A 554 14.60 -18.11 10.87
N THR A 555 15.53 -17.21 10.56
CA THR A 555 15.55 -16.44 9.33
C THR A 555 16.55 -17.05 8.36
N ILE A 556 16.08 -17.39 7.17
CA ILE A 556 16.89 -17.82 6.04
C ILE A 556 16.96 -16.64 5.08
N ASN A 557 18.17 -16.21 4.73
CA ASN A 557 18.44 -15.11 3.82
C ASN A 557 19.04 -15.66 2.52
N PRO A 558 18.21 -15.92 1.48
CA PRO A 558 18.65 -16.21 0.13
C PRO A 558 19.59 -15.14 -0.41
N SER A 559 20.72 -15.58 -0.95
CA SER A 559 21.70 -14.72 -1.63
C SER A 559 21.22 -14.28 -3.02
N ILE A 560 20.17 -14.90 -3.53
CA ILE A 560 19.48 -14.53 -4.76
C ILE A 560 18.04 -14.11 -4.47
N GLU A 561 17.53 -13.15 -5.22
CA GLU A 561 16.11 -12.80 -5.17
C GLU A 561 15.26 -13.99 -5.63
N LEU A 562 14.30 -14.42 -4.81
CA LEU A 562 13.38 -15.48 -5.19
C LEU A 562 12.42 -14.95 -6.26
N ALA A 563 12.23 -15.74 -7.33
CA ALA A 563 11.34 -15.37 -8.43
C ALA A 563 9.93 -15.15 -7.90
N ARG A 564 9.28 -14.06 -8.30
CA ARG A 564 7.91 -13.69 -7.89
C ARG A 564 6.88 -14.69 -8.42
N GLY A 565 5.73 -14.82 -7.75
CA GLY A 565 4.64 -15.74 -8.11
C GLY A 565 4.99 -17.24 -8.07
N SER A 566 6.17 -17.62 -7.55
CA SER A 566 6.75 -18.97 -7.69
C SER A 566 6.62 -19.78 -6.40
N HIS A 567 6.39 -21.09 -6.54
CA HIS A 567 6.33 -22.01 -5.42
C HIS A 567 7.73 -22.43 -4.98
N TYR A 568 7.96 -22.36 -3.66
CA TYR A 568 9.19 -22.76 -3.00
C TYR A 568 8.90 -23.65 -1.79
N PHE A 569 9.91 -24.42 -1.39
CA PHE A 569 9.88 -25.10 -0.12
C PHE A 569 11.24 -25.20 0.53
N VAL A 570 11.27 -25.19 1.86
CA VAL A 570 12.48 -25.35 2.68
C VAL A 570 12.52 -26.76 3.23
N THR A 571 13.66 -27.43 3.15
CA THR A 571 13.88 -28.74 3.79
C THR A 571 14.97 -28.69 4.85
N PHE A 572 14.86 -29.60 5.82
CA PHE A 572 15.80 -29.78 6.93
C PHE A 572 16.39 -31.18 6.87
N THR A 573 17.70 -31.30 7.04
CA THR A 573 18.27 -32.58 7.45
C THR A 573 18.04 -32.80 8.95
N ASP A 574 18.10 -34.05 9.40
CA ASP A 574 18.15 -34.38 10.82
C ASP A 574 19.21 -33.53 11.53
N ASP A 575 18.93 -33.16 12.78
CA ASP A 575 19.79 -32.34 13.65
C ASP A 575 20.09 -30.91 13.18
N SER A 576 19.52 -30.44 12.06
CA SER A 576 19.78 -29.08 11.53
C SER A 576 19.22 -27.96 12.43
N VAL A 577 18.11 -28.20 13.11
CA VAL A 577 17.53 -27.28 14.11
C VAL A 577 17.39 -28.01 15.44
N LYS A 578 17.74 -27.34 16.54
CA LYS A 578 17.66 -27.89 17.90
C LYS A 578 16.98 -26.94 18.86
N ASP A 579 16.36 -27.48 19.90
CA ASP A 579 15.96 -26.68 21.07
C ASP A 579 17.20 -26.31 21.91
N LEU A 580 17.02 -25.47 22.94
CA LEU A 580 18.10 -25.11 23.87
C LEU A 580 18.58 -26.26 24.75
N ALA A 581 17.80 -27.34 24.89
CA ALA A 581 18.18 -28.56 25.61
C ALA A 581 19.04 -29.51 24.75
N GLY A 582 19.18 -29.22 23.46
CA GLY A 582 19.96 -30.00 22.49
C GLY A 582 19.17 -31.13 21.80
N ASN A 583 17.85 -31.20 21.98
CA ASN A 583 16.99 -32.12 21.26
C ASN A 583 16.78 -31.61 19.82
N SER A 584 16.71 -32.54 18.87
CA SER A 584 16.51 -32.22 17.46
C SER A 584 15.06 -31.91 17.16
N TYR A 585 14.84 -30.96 16.26
CA TYR A 585 13.51 -30.58 15.81
C TYR A 585 12.73 -31.81 15.29
N ALA A 586 11.53 -32.02 15.82
CA ALA A 586 10.72 -33.22 15.57
C ALA A 586 9.48 -32.95 14.69
N GLY A 587 9.32 -31.74 14.15
CA GLY A 587 8.20 -31.39 13.27
C GLY A 587 8.47 -31.69 11.79
N PRO A 588 7.72 -31.07 10.86
CA PRO A 588 7.80 -31.37 9.43
C PRO A 588 9.20 -31.13 8.87
N SER A 589 9.67 -32.05 8.02
CA SER A 589 10.95 -31.89 7.31
C SER A 589 10.86 -30.99 6.07
N THR A 590 9.69 -30.41 5.78
CA THR A 590 9.44 -29.54 4.63
C THR A 590 8.42 -28.44 4.96
N TYR A 591 8.74 -27.19 4.61
CA TYR A 591 7.81 -26.04 4.67
C TYR A 591 7.60 -25.45 3.29
N ASN A 592 6.36 -25.34 2.84
CA ASN A 592 6.03 -24.78 1.53
C ASN A 592 5.62 -23.31 1.67
N PHE A 593 5.97 -22.49 0.69
CA PHE A 593 5.52 -21.11 0.55
C PHE A 593 5.48 -20.71 -0.93
N LYS A 594 4.77 -19.63 -1.26
CA LYS A 594 4.71 -19.04 -2.60
C LYS A 594 5.15 -17.58 -2.52
N THR A 595 6.04 -17.14 -3.41
CA THR A 595 6.37 -15.71 -3.53
C THR A 595 5.22 -14.96 -4.19
N VAL A 596 5.03 -13.71 -3.80
CA VAL A 596 3.95 -12.87 -4.32
C VAL A 596 4.28 -12.31 -5.71
N CYS A 597 3.26 -12.15 -6.55
CA CYS A 597 3.29 -11.30 -7.75
C CYS A 597 2.24 -10.21 -7.48
N VAL A 598 2.62 -9.07 -6.89
CA VAL A 598 1.64 -7.97 -6.73
C VAL A 598 2.26 -6.60 -7.00
N VAL A 599 1.85 -6.02 -8.12
CA VAL A 599 1.62 -4.59 -8.28
C VAL A 599 0.21 -4.47 -8.88
N PRO A 600 -0.74 -3.72 -8.29
CA PRO A 600 -2.17 -3.76 -8.62
C PRO A 600 -2.58 -3.30 -10.04
N LEU A 601 -1.63 -3.04 -10.94
CA LEU A 601 -1.88 -2.73 -12.35
C LEU A 601 -1.17 -3.70 -13.29
N LEU A 602 -0.58 -4.77 -12.76
CA LEU A 602 0.24 -5.72 -13.48
C LEU A 602 -0.11 -7.15 -13.05
N HIS A 603 -0.11 -8.06 -14.01
CA HIS A 603 -0.53 -9.44 -13.87
C HIS A 603 0.58 -10.37 -14.34
N CYS A 604 0.56 -11.57 -13.79
CA CYS A 604 1.42 -12.67 -14.18
C CYS A 604 0.66 -13.62 -15.13
N LEU A 605 1.26 -13.97 -16.28
CA LEU A 605 0.85 -15.14 -17.08
C LEU A 605 1.95 -16.20 -16.95
N THR A 606 1.62 -17.29 -16.26
CA THR A 606 2.55 -18.40 -16.03
C THR A 606 2.02 -19.69 -16.65
N GLY A 607 2.89 -20.65 -16.90
CA GLY A 607 2.46 -22.00 -17.27
C GLY A 607 3.63 -22.91 -17.58
N THR A 608 3.34 -24.19 -17.75
CA THR A 608 4.34 -25.19 -18.15
C THR A 608 4.20 -25.53 -19.62
N SER A 609 5.32 -25.88 -20.26
CA SER A 609 5.37 -26.49 -21.58
C SER A 609 5.76 -27.96 -21.45
N THR A 610 4.85 -28.88 -21.75
CA THR A 610 5.09 -30.32 -21.60
C THR A 610 4.82 -31.10 -22.88
N PHE A 611 5.46 -32.26 -23.03
CA PHE A 611 5.25 -33.13 -24.18
C PHE A 611 3.96 -33.96 -24.02
N TRP A 612 3.10 -33.93 -25.03
CA TRP A 612 1.74 -34.47 -24.97
C TRP A 612 1.63 -35.94 -24.52
N LYS A 613 2.63 -36.79 -24.80
CA LYS A 613 2.54 -38.23 -24.52
C LYS A 613 3.02 -38.62 -23.13
N THR A 614 4.11 -38.02 -22.67
CA THR A 614 4.80 -38.41 -21.43
C THR A 614 4.59 -37.41 -20.30
N GLY A 615 4.11 -36.19 -20.60
CA GLY A 615 4.11 -35.08 -19.66
C GLY A 615 5.51 -34.55 -19.35
N ALA A 616 6.52 -34.95 -20.13
CA ALA A 616 7.90 -34.50 -19.89
C ALA A 616 8.02 -32.99 -20.19
N SER A 617 8.61 -32.24 -19.26
CA SER A 617 8.92 -30.83 -19.43
C SER A 617 9.77 -30.57 -20.66
N LEU A 618 9.40 -29.52 -21.41
CA LEU A 618 10.12 -29.07 -22.60
C LEU A 618 10.99 -27.87 -22.25
N THR A 619 12.31 -28.03 -22.35
CA THR A 619 13.26 -26.92 -22.26
C THR A 619 13.28 -26.09 -23.53
N ASP A 620 13.89 -24.90 -23.53
CA ASP A 620 14.15 -24.09 -24.72
C ASP A 620 12.91 -23.79 -25.57
N VAL A 621 11.73 -23.73 -24.94
CA VAL A 621 10.51 -23.23 -25.55
C VAL A 621 10.44 -21.74 -25.28
N THR A 622 10.56 -20.94 -26.33
CA THR A 622 10.38 -19.49 -26.23
C THR A 622 8.90 -19.16 -26.35
N SER A 623 8.33 -18.63 -25.27
CA SER A 623 6.98 -18.04 -25.25
C SER A 623 7.10 -16.53 -25.44
N THR A 624 6.26 -15.96 -26.30
CA THR A 624 6.23 -14.53 -26.63
C THR A 624 4.81 -14.01 -26.53
N LEU A 625 4.62 -13.01 -25.67
CA LEU A 625 3.36 -12.35 -25.42
C LEU A 625 3.39 -10.95 -26.03
N ALA A 626 2.46 -10.67 -26.94
CA ALA A 626 2.37 -9.37 -27.63
C ALA A 626 1.04 -8.68 -27.31
N SER A 627 1.08 -7.37 -27.01
CA SER A 627 -0.14 -6.59 -26.82
C SER A 627 -0.92 -6.45 -28.13
N ASN A 628 -2.25 -6.49 -28.06
CA ASN A 628 -3.09 -6.03 -29.17
C ASN A 628 -2.79 -4.52 -29.39
N PRO A 629 -2.70 -3.99 -30.62
CA PRO A 629 -1.95 -2.77 -30.97
C PRO A 629 -2.53 -1.43 -30.45
N THR A 630 -3.39 -1.46 -29.44
CA THR A 630 -4.00 -0.28 -28.81
C THR A 630 -3.16 0.26 -27.65
N VAL A 631 -2.29 -0.56 -27.04
CA VAL A 631 -1.40 -0.17 -25.93
C VAL A 631 0.04 -0.42 -26.38
N GLY A 632 0.79 0.65 -26.67
CA GLY A 632 2.11 0.64 -27.34
C GLY A 632 3.27 0.04 -26.53
N ILE A 633 3.08 -1.13 -25.93
CA ILE A 633 4.10 -1.91 -25.23
C ILE A 633 4.81 -2.84 -26.22
N ALA A 634 6.12 -3.03 -26.06
CA ALA A 634 6.88 -4.01 -26.81
C ALA A 634 6.45 -5.45 -26.46
N SER A 635 6.56 -6.37 -27.42
CA SER A 635 6.40 -7.81 -27.17
C SER A 635 7.41 -8.30 -26.13
N GLU A 636 6.97 -9.10 -25.17
CA GLU A 636 7.84 -9.74 -24.16
C GLU A 636 8.05 -11.21 -24.52
N SER A 637 9.26 -11.73 -24.31
CA SER A 637 9.59 -13.14 -24.55
C SER A 637 10.31 -13.75 -23.36
N THR A 638 9.96 -14.98 -23.03
CA THR A 638 10.58 -15.83 -22.00
C THR A 638 10.95 -17.18 -22.61
N THR A 639 11.88 -17.92 -22.02
CA THR A 639 12.28 -19.25 -22.52
C THR A 639 12.35 -20.26 -21.39
N THR A 640 11.75 -21.43 -21.59
CA THR A 640 11.65 -22.47 -20.56
C THR A 640 13.00 -23.07 -20.18
N ALA A 641 13.18 -23.32 -18.88
CA ALA A 641 14.33 -24.04 -18.32
C ALA A 641 14.04 -25.56 -18.23
N LEU A 642 14.80 -26.30 -17.42
CA LEU A 642 14.67 -27.75 -17.24
C LEU A 642 13.29 -28.21 -16.72
N ASP A 643 12.58 -27.32 -16.03
CA ASP A 643 11.23 -27.53 -15.48
C ASP A 643 10.12 -27.34 -16.53
N GLY A 644 10.42 -26.76 -17.69
CA GLY A 644 9.44 -26.43 -18.71
C GLY A 644 8.58 -25.21 -18.37
N LEU A 645 8.91 -24.47 -17.31
CA LEU A 645 8.14 -23.31 -16.86
C LEU A 645 8.42 -22.09 -17.73
N TYR A 646 7.37 -21.38 -18.13
CA TYR A 646 7.47 -20.05 -18.75
C TYR A 646 6.69 -19.03 -17.91
N GLN A 647 7.19 -17.81 -17.88
CA GLN A 647 6.63 -16.71 -17.09
C GLN A 647 6.71 -15.39 -17.87
N HIS A 648 5.55 -14.75 -18.01
CA HIS A 648 5.41 -13.35 -18.41
C HIS A 648 4.96 -12.59 -17.18
N LEU A 649 5.82 -11.73 -16.67
CA LEU A 649 5.63 -11.03 -15.40
C LEU A 649 5.27 -9.58 -15.67
N ASP A 650 4.64 -8.94 -14.70
CA ASP A 650 4.42 -7.51 -14.73
C ASP A 650 3.64 -7.03 -15.98
N MET A 651 2.65 -7.81 -16.44
CA MET A 651 1.86 -7.53 -17.64
C MET A 651 0.64 -6.66 -17.32
N PRO A 652 0.48 -5.47 -17.91
CA PRO A 652 -0.70 -4.64 -17.64
C PRO A 652 -2.03 -5.32 -18.00
N ASP A 653 -3.13 -4.82 -17.45
CA ASP A 653 -4.47 -5.20 -17.92
C ASP A 653 -4.57 -5.07 -19.44
N GLY A 654 -5.08 -6.11 -20.10
CA GLY A 654 -5.23 -6.07 -21.54
C GLY A 654 -5.44 -7.40 -22.23
N ALA A 655 -5.74 -7.29 -23.52
CA ALA A 655 -5.78 -8.43 -24.43
C ALA A 655 -4.42 -8.62 -25.08
N TYR A 656 -3.92 -9.85 -25.02
CA TYR A 656 -2.63 -10.30 -25.49
C TYR A 656 -2.76 -11.47 -26.46
N ALA A 657 -1.70 -11.66 -27.23
CA ALA A 657 -1.53 -12.75 -28.16
C ALA A 657 -0.27 -13.54 -27.77
N LEU A 658 -0.44 -14.77 -27.29
CA LEU A 658 0.65 -15.67 -26.91
C LEU A 658 1.07 -16.54 -28.09
N THR A 659 2.36 -16.55 -28.38
CA THR A 659 2.99 -17.48 -29.33
C THR A 659 4.08 -18.26 -28.64
N SER A 660 4.24 -19.53 -28.96
CA SER A 660 5.33 -20.34 -28.42
C SER A 660 6.05 -21.07 -29.54
N ALA A 661 7.37 -21.09 -29.47
CA ALA A 661 8.22 -21.70 -30.47
C ALA A 661 9.42 -22.39 -29.82
N LYS A 662 9.78 -23.56 -30.34
CA LYS A 662 11.01 -24.27 -29.98
C LYS A 662 11.83 -24.47 -31.25
N LEU A 663 13.08 -24.02 -31.24
CA LEU A 663 14.00 -24.19 -32.37
C LEU A 663 14.21 -25.69 -32.63
N SER A 664 14.03 -26.12 -33.88
CA SER A 664 14.18 -27.53 -34.24
C SER A 664 15.65 -27.98 -34.16
N GLY A 665 15.91 -29.03 -33.37
CA GLY A 665 17.24 -29.64 -33.20
C GLY A 665 17.39 -31.04 -33.84
N THR A 666 18.47 -31.74 -33.46
CA THR A 666 18.81 -33.07 -33.98
C THR A 666 17.98 -34.20 -33.36
N ALA A 667 17.45 -34.04 -32.14
CA ALA A 667 16.62 -35.03 -31.46
C ALA A 667 15.24 -35.20 -32.12
N GLU A 668 14.60 -34.08 -32.50
CA GLU A 668 13.32 -34.02 -33.23
C GLU A 668 13.43 -34.60 -34.64
N SER A 669 14.63 -34.53 -35.23
CA SER A 669 14.92 -35.11 -36.54
C SER A 669 14.68 -36.63 -36.58
N ASN A 670 14.64 -37.29 -35.43
CA ASN A 670 14.42 -38.73 -35.26
C ASN A 670 13.11 -39.10 -34.55
N ALA A 671 12.26 -38.12 -34.19
CA ALA A 671 10.97 -38.40 -33.54
C ALA A 671 10.00 -39.09 -34.51
N VAL A 672 9.82 -38.51 -35.70
CA VAL A 672 8.95 -39.05 -36.75
C VAL A 672 9.57 -40.27 -37.42
N LYS A 673 8.90 -41.42 -37.32
CA LYS A 673 9.34 -42.74 -37.79
C LYS A 673 8.25 -43.42 -38.62
N ALA A 674 8.56 -44.58 -39.22
CA ALA A 674 7.61 -45.31 -40.07
C ALA A 674 6.39 -45.85 -39.29
N ASN A 675 6.51 -46.06 -37.98
CA ASN A 675 5.40 -46.41 -37.09
C ASN A 675 4.42 -45.24 -36.90
N ASP A 676 4.84 -43.98 -37.01
CA ASP A 676 3.95 -42.83 -37.03
C ASP A 676 3.11 -42.78 -38.30
N ALA A 677 3.72 -43.06 -39.45
CA ALA A 677 3.00 -43.18 -40.71
C ALA A 677 1.94 -44.30 -40.64
N LEU A 678 2.28 -45.43 -40.00
CA LEU A 678 1.31 -46.51 -39.74
C LEU A 678 0.21 -46.07 -38.79
N ALA A 679 0.52 -45.31 -37.73
CA ALA A 679 -0.47 -44.80 -36.79
C ALA A 679 -1.44 -43.83 -37.47
N ALA A 680 -0.93 -42.88 -38.26
CA ALA A 680 -1.74 -41.98 -39.07
C ALA A 680 -2.63 -42.74 -40.07
N LEU A 681 -2.08 -43.79 -40.72
CA LEU A 681 -2.86 -44.62 -41.64
C LEU A 681 -4.01 -45.36 -40.93
N LYS A 682 -3.76 -45.89 -39.72
CA LYS A 682 -4.80 -46.50 -38.88
C LYS A 682 -5.91 -45.49 -38.57
N ILE A 683 -5.55 -44.28 -38.11
CA ILE A 683 -6.51 -43.21 -37.85
C ILE A 683 -7.31 -42.89 -39.12
N ALA A 684 -6.65 -42.74 -40.28
CA ALA A 684 -7.29 -42.42 -41.55
C ALA A 684 -8.33 -43.44 -42.01
N VAL A 685 -8.13 -44.72 -41.70
CA VAL A 685 -9.09 -45.80 -42.00
C VAL A 685 -10.06 -46.12 -40.86
N GLY A 686 -10.06 -45.32 -39.78
CA GLY A 686 -10.96 -45.47 -38.64
C GLY A 686 -10.56 -46.57 -37.65
N MET A 687 -9.30 -46.98 -37.65
CA MET A 687 -8.72 -47.91 -36.68
C MET A 687 -8.00 -47.15 -35.57
N ASN A 688 -8.08 -47.66 -34.35
CA ASN A 688 -7.33 -47.11 -33.22
C ASN A 688 -5.82 -47.42 -33.37
N PRO A 689 -4.93 -46.41 -33.41
CA PRO A 689 -3.48 -46.61 -33.45
C PRO A 689 -2.90 -47.16 -32.14
N ASN A 690 -3.58 -46.96 -31.00
CA ASN A 690 -3.06 -47.26 -29.67
C ASN A 690 -3.23 -48.74 -29.33
N ALA A 691 -2.11 -49.42 -29.04
CA ALA A 691 -2.08 -50.87 -28.81
C ALA A 691 -2.75 -51.29 -27.49
N ASP A 692 -2.81 -50.38 -26.51
CA ASP A 692 -3.47 -50.56 -25.22
C ASP A 692 -5.00 -50.36 -25.28
N GLY A 693 -5.54 -49.97 -26.44
CA GLY A 693 -6.96 -49.69 -26.64
C GLY A 693 -7.43 -48.32 -26.14
N SER A 694 -6.52 -47.48 -25.64
CA SER A 694 -6.83 -46.10 -25.25
C SER A 694 -7.37 -45.29 -26.44
N ALA A 695 -8.32 -44.39 -26.18
CA ALA A 695 -8.89 -43.55 -27.24
C ALA A 695 -7.81 -42.71 -27.94
N VAL A 696 -8.04 -42.37 -29.21
CA VAL A 696 -7.15 -41.48 -29.96
C VAL A 696 -7.25 -40.09 -29.37
N SER A 697 -6.14 -39.55 -28.87
CA SER A 697 -6.17 -38.21 -28.26
C SER A 697 -6.26 -37.11 -29.32
N PRO A 698 -6.80 -35.92 -28.97
CA PRO A 698 -6.75 -34.73 -29.82
C PRO A 698 -5.34 -34.41 -30.33
N TYR A 699 -4.33 -34.56 -29.48
CA TYR A 699 -2.92 -34.35 -29.84
C TYR A 699 -2.43 -35.32 -30.94
N GLN A 700 -2.93 -36.56 -30.98
CA GLN A 700 -2.63 -37.49 -32.06
C GLN A 700 -3.28 -37.08 -33.39
N TYR A 701 -4.48 -36.51 -33.36
CA TYR A 701 -5.13 -35.98 -34.56
C TYR A 701 -4.37 -34.77 -35.11
N LEU A 702 -3.95 -33.84 -34.24
CA LEU A 702 -3.12 -32.69 -34.60
C LEU A 702 -1.74 -33.11 -35.15
N ALA A 703 -1.08 -34.09 -34.51
CA ALA A 703 0.18 -34.63 -35.01
C ALA A 703 0.02 -35.35 -36.36
N ALA A 704 -1.15 -35.96 -36.63
CA ALA A 704 -1.42 -36.73 -37.83
C ALA A 704 -1.86 -35.88 -39.02
N ASP A 705 -2.59 -34.77 -38.83
CA ASP A 705 -3.04 -33.86 -39.90
C ASP A 705 -1.89 -32.93 -40.36
N VAL A 706 -0.84 -33.50 -40.93
CA VAL A 706 0.39 -32.73 -41.25
C VAL A 706 0.22 -31.71 -42.39
N ASN A 707 -0.87 -31.78 -43.17
CA ASN A 707 -1.19 -30.80 -44.20
C ASN A 707 -2.19 -29.73 -43.73
N HIS A 708 -2.70 -29.83 -42.50
CA HIS A 708 -3.63 -28.91 -41.86
C HIS A 708 -4.93 -28.73 -42.66
N ASP A 709 -5.43 -29.80 -43.29
CA ASP A 709 -6.68 -29.76 -44.07
C ASP A 709 -7.94 -30.08 -43.23
N GLY A 710 -7.76 -30.26 -41.93
CA GLY A 710 -8.82 -30.51 -40.94
C GLY A 710 -9.25 -31.98 -40.90
N GLN A 711 -8.51 -32.89 -41.53
CA GLN A 711 -8.84 -34.31 -41.63
C GLN A 711 -7.58 -35.17 -41.68
N VAL A 712 -7.62 -36.35 -41.06
CA VAL A 712 -6.53 -37.33 -41.16
C VAL A 712 -6.82 -38.32 -42.29
N LYS A 713 -6.04 -38.25 -43.38
CA LYS A 713 -6.16 -39.05 -44.59
C LYS A 713 -4.90 -39.89 -44.87
N ALA A 714 -5.00 -40.79 -45.86
CA ALA A 714 -3.84 -41.55 -46.33
C ALA A 714 -2.73 -40.65 -46.93
N ALA A 715 -3.09 -39.44 -47.38
CA ALA A 715 -2.14 -38.43 -47.83
C ALA A 715 -1.22 -37.97 -46.68
N ASP A 716 -1.76 -37.83 -45.47
CA ASP A 716 -0.99 -37.46 -44.29
C ASP A 716 -0.05 -38.56 -43.85
N ALA A 717 -0.53 -39.81 -43.84
CA ALA A 717 0.32 -40.97 -43.59
C ALA A 717 1.50 -41.05 -44.58
N LEU A 718 1.27 -40.74 -45.87
CA LEU A 718 2.33 -40.66 -46.87
C LEU A 718 3.30 -39.50 -46.56
N ASN A 719 2.80 -38.34 -46.18
CA ASN A 719 3.65 -37.20 -45.83
C ASN A 719 4.49 -37.47 -44.58
N ILE A 720 3.92 -38.10 -43.55
CA ILE A 720 4.64 -38.57 -42.36
C ILE A 720 5.70 -39.61 -42.74
N LEU A 721 5.41 -40.52 -43.68
CA LEU A 721 6.42 -41.46 -44.18
C LEU A 721 7.58 -40.73 -44.86
N LYS A 722 7.30 -39.70 -45.68
CA LYS A 722 8.34 -38.85 -46.28
C LYS A 722 9.17 -38.13 -45.21
N MET A 723 8.54 -37.65 -44.14
CA MET A 723 9.22 -37.03 -42.99
C MET A 723 10.11 -38.04 -42.26
N ALA A 724 9.66 -39.28 -42.10
CA ALA A 724 10.42 -40.36 -41.48
C ALA A 724 11.65 -40.78 -42.29
N VAL A 725 11.55 -40.79 -43.62
CA VAL A 725 12.68 -41.10 -44.53
C VAL A 725 13.49 -39.88 -44.98
N LYS A 726 13.19 -38.69 -44.43
CA LYS A 726 13.91 -37.43 -44.69
C LYS A 726 13.97 -37.04 -46.18
N LEU A 727 12.87 -37.25 -46.91
CA LEU A 727 12.77 -36.83 -48.31
C LEU A 727 12.65 -35.31 -48.42
N SER A 728 13.26 -34.72 -49.45
CA SER A 728 13.22 -33.26 -49.69
C SER A 728 11.83 -32.71 -50.03
N SER A 729 10.85 -33.58 -50.29
CA SER A 729 9.44 -33.23 -50.53
C SER A 729 8.54 -33.46 -49.30
N ALA A 730 9.14 -33.77 -48.15
CA ALA A 730 8.41 -33.89 -46.89
C ALA A 730 7.97 -32.50 -46.41
N PRO A 731 6.81 -32.38 -45.73
CA PRO A 731 6.50 -31.18 -44.95
C PRO A 731 7.58 -30.85 -43.93
N ASP A 732 7.69 -29.57 -43.58
CA ASP A 732 8.61 -29.11 -42.55
C ASP A 732 8.29 -29.74 -41.19
N LYS A 733 9.35 -30.04 -40.44
CA LYS A 733 9.24 -30.53 -39.06
C LYS A 733 9.10 -29.32 -38.15
N GLU A 734 8.02 -29.30 -37.39
CA GLU A 734 7.64 -28.14 -36.58
C GLU A 734 7.13 -28.64 -35.23
N TRP A 735 7.44 -27.87 -34.18
CA TRP A 735 6.75 -27.97 -32.91
C TRP A 735 5.44 -27.17 -32.98
N LEU A 736 4.38 -27.77 -32.47
CA LEU A 736 3.09 -27.13 -32.28
C LEU A 736 2.86 -27.01 -30.77
N PHE A 737 2.47 -25.83 -30.31
CA PHE A 737 2.12 -25.58 -28.91
C PHE A 737 0.65 -25.21 -28.84
N VAL A 738 -0.10 -25.90 -27.99
CA VAL A 738 -1.54 -25.72 -27.82
C VAL A 738 -1.89 -25.69 -26.34
N PRO A 739 -2.96 -25.01 -25.89
CA PRO A 739 -3.42 -25.08 -24.51
C PRO A 739 -3.75 -26.52 -24.07
N GLU A 740 -3.51 -26.87 -22.81
CA GLU A 740 -3.87 -28.18 -22.24
C GLU A 740 -5.36 -28.51 -22.42
N SER A 741 -6.23 -27.49 -22.42
CA SER A 741 -7.66 -27.64 -22.63
C SER A 741 -8.02 -28.36 -23.95
N VAL A 742 -7.16 -28.29 -24.96
CA VAL A 742 -7.33 -28.98 -26.26
C VAL A 742 -7.40 -30.50 -26.08
N GLY A 743 -6.77 -31.06 -25.04
CA GLY A 743 -6.82 -32.49 -24.74
C GLY A 743 -8.24 -33.01 -24.44
N SER A 744 -9.16 -32.12 -24.09
CA SER A 744 -10.58 -32.43 -23.83
C SER A 744 -11.51 -32.21 -25.03
N GLU A 745 -10.99 -31.68 -26.14
CA GLU A 745 -11.80 -31.43 -27.34
C GLU A 745 -12.23 -32.71 -28.06
N SER A 746 -13.39 -32.65 -28.71
CA SER A 746 -13.86 -33.76 -29.54
C SER A 746 -13.28 -33.66 -30.95
N MET A 747 -12.35 -34.58 -31.28
CA MET A 747 -11.76 -34.69 -32.61
C MET A 747 -12.04 -36.04 -33.26
N SER A 748 -12.04 -36.07 -34.58
CA SER A 748 -12.17 -37.29 -35.38
C SER A 748 -11.33 -37.20 -36.64
N ARG A 749 -11.13 -38.33 -37.33
CA ARG A 749 -10.42 -38.37 -38.62
C ARG A 749 -11.04 -37.47 -39.71
N THR A 750 -12.31 -37.06 -39.57
CA THR A 750 -13.01 -36.17 -40.52
C THR A 750 -13.16 -34.74 -40.01
N SER A 751 -12.70 -34.44 -38.79
CA SER A 751 -12.83 -33.14 -38.15
C SER A 751 -11.74 -32.98 -37.11
N VAL A 752 -10.61 -32.41 -37.54
CA VAL A 752 -9.50 -31.97 -36.70
C VAL A 752 -9.65 -30.46 -36.50
N HIS A 753 -9.79 -30.03 -35.25
CA HIS A 753 -9.95 -28.62 -34.91
C HIS A 753 -8.57 -28.04 -34.56
N TRP A 754 -8.12 -27.07 -35.34
CA TRP A 754 -6.84 -26.40 -35.11
C TRP A 754 -7.07 -25.20 -34.18
N PRO A 755 -6.39 -25.14 -33.01
CA PRO A 755 -6.56 -24.03 -32.08
C PRO A 755 -5.97 -22.73 -32.64
N ASP A 756 -6.42 -21.60 -32.09
CA ASP A 756 -5.94 -20.28 -32.46
C ASP A 756 -4.42 -20.15 -32.24
N ASN A 757 -3.73 -19.57 -33.22
CA ASN A 757 -2.32 -19.21 -33.14
C ASN A 757 -2.12 -17.84 -33.82
N PRO A 758 -1.76 -16.77 -33.07
CA PRO A 758 -1.47 -16.75 -31.63
C PRO A 758 -2.67 -17.09 -30.74
N ILE A 759 -2.41 -17.63 -29.55
CA ILE A 759 -3.42 -17.93 -28.54
C ILE A 759 -3.89 -16.62 -27.89
N PRO A 760 -5.18 -16.28 -27.91
CA PRO A 760 -5.69 -15.08 -27.26
C PRO A 760 -5.67 -15.24 -25.74
N VAL A 761 -5.11 -14.26 -25.03
CA VAL A 761 -5.08 -14.18 -23.56
C VAL A 761 -5.65 -12.84 -23.14
N THR A 762 -6.48 -12.78 -22.11
CA THR A 762 -6.98 -11.52 -21.55
C THR A 762 -6.59 -11.45 -20.08
N LEU A 763 -5.69 -10.56 -19.73
CA LEU A 763 -5.24 -10.36 -18.36
C LEU A 763 -6.05 -9.24 -17.72
N GLY A 764 -6.77 -9.60 -16.66
CA GLY A 764 -7.36 -8.69 -15.66
C GLY A 764 -7.21 -9.26 -14.23
N ALA A 765 -6.38 -10.31 -14.12
CA ALA A 765 -5.97 -11.05 -12.94
C ALA A 765 -4.82 -11.97 -13.37
N ASP A 766 -4.06 -12.51 -12.41
CA ASP A 766 -3.06 -13.55 -12.69
C ASP A 766 -3.69 -14.77 -13.34
N GLN A 767 -3.02 -15.34 -14.34
CA GLN A 767 -3.50 -16.50 -15.08
C GLN A 767 -2.43 -17.58 -15.23
N GLU A 768 -2.90 -18.82 -15.16
CA GLU A 768 -2.11 -20.00 -15.46
C GLU A 768 -2.60 -20.64 -16.76
N LEU A 769 -1.69 -20.87 -17.71
CA LEU A 769 -1.98 -21.46 -19.01
C LEU A 769 -0.93 -22.51 -19.37
N ASP A 770 -1.22 -23.78 -19.12
CA ASP A 770 -0.35 -24.86 -19.52
C ASP A 770 -0.40 -25.11 -21.03
N LEU A 771 0.78 -25.30 -21.62
CA LEU A 771 1.01 -25.55 -23.03
C LEU A 771 1.47 -26.98 -23.27
N ILE A 772 0.88 -27.61 -24.26
CA ILE A 772 1.20 -28.95 -24.71
C ILE A 772 1.95 -28.87 -26.04
N GLY A 773 3.20 -29.32 -26.02
CA GLY A 773 4.06 -29.44 -27.18
C GLY A 773 3.81 -30.74 -27.95
N ILE A 774 3.63 -30.60 -29.25
CA ILE A 774 3.36 -31.69 -30.20
C ILE A 774 4.37 -31.58 -31.34
N VAL A 775 5.10 -32.67 -31.62
CA VAL A 775 5.96 -32.74 -32.81
C VAL A 775 5.09 -33.15 -34.00
N LYS A 776 5.01 -32.28 -35.02
CA LYS A 776 4.25 -32.55 -36.24
C LYS A 776 4.72 -33.86 -36.89
N GLY A 777 3.80 -34.81 -37.06
CA GLY A 777 4.06 -36.14 -37.59
C GLY A 777 4.49 -37.21 -36.57
N ASP A 778 4.71 -36.89 -35.29
CA ASP A 778 5.00 -37.89 -34.23
C ASP A 778 3.70 -38.39 -33.57
N VAL A 779 2.92 -39.16 -34.33
CA VAL A 779 1.56 -39.60 -33.99
C VAL A 779 1.52 -40.60 -32.82
N ASN A 780 2.59 -41.36 -32.61
CA ASN A 780 2.67 -42.28 -31.46
C ASN A 780 3.38 -41.67 -30.24
N GLY A 781 3.95 -40.47 -30.38
CA GLY A 781 4.62 -39.75 -29.31
C GLY A 781 5.94 -40.39 -28.90
N SER A 782 6.74 -40.85 -29.87
CA SER A 782 8.01 -41.51 -29.61
C SER A 782 9.20 -40.56 -29.47
N TRP A 783 8.97 -39.25 -29.49
CA TRP A 783 9.94 -38.28 -29.02
C TRP A 783 10.32 -38.59 -27.56
N VAL A 784 11.63 -38.56 -27.31
CA VAL A 784 12.26 -38.69 -26.00
C VAL A 784 13.22 -37.52 -25.89
N GLY A 785 13.11 -36.78 -24.78
CA GLY A 785 13.90 -35.57 -24.50
C GLY A 785 15.40 -35.77 -24.61
#